data_AF-A0A7Y6QM12-F1
#
_entry.id   AF-A0A7Y6QM12-F1
#
_cell.length_a   1.000
_cell.length_b   1.000
_cell.length_c   1.000
_cell.angle_alpha   90.00
_cell.angle_beta   90.00
_cell.angle_gamma   90.00
#
_symmetry.space_group_name_H-M   'P 1'
#
loop_
_entity.id
_entity.type
_entity.pdbx_description
1 polymer ?
#
loop_
_entity_poly.entity_id
_entity_poly.type
_entity_poly.pdbx_seq_one_letter_code
_entity_poly.pdbx_strand_id
1 'polypeptide(L)'
;MKPEFRSQNVLKITRSKGKMYELGIDESHHIAIPDGVEPASLFLLTIGILGDYAAEIANAPDAEIFPGEELQFAAKFFDAYLASKFDGALEQDVLLLASAAYYLAERPGSSFVLAKRLVSAADNDIVENFLRWLLNAKWTEPLTGFGAFSAKTLDLSVEISSHFISGFPGASALHKSFSELRQAVYQWGTARNLLFTDLVVAVAAMRVEASSWELLPRYTGLPASLWATALQRPHFPKELWPSQVLLGMKGIYNGLSGLVQMPTSAGKTRSLEIILRSAFLSGRAKLAVVVVPFRALCHEVGGSLRESFASDDVKVDELSDALQIDFMAEIAEIFGGEAPSTQYILVLTPEKLLYILRQQPALSQQIGLVAYDEGHQFDSGSRGILYELLLTELKAILPHNVQTILISAVIKNAEPVANWLIGEGAVVVDGTTLFPTARSIAFASWLESTGQLRFFDERPVRRDKFDYFVPRVIEQQDLLKKPKEKKQRKFPEKGEDAAKDVSLYLGISLVPQGAVAVFCGKKDTAEGMAKRIVEVYTRQYQKPAPNNFSDQVEIKAMTALIGKHFGEASYLFKAAELGCFVHHGNTPHGVRLAVEYGMQKSLLKFVICTSTLAQGVNLPIRYLIVSSIYQAGERIKTRDFLNLIGRAGRAGMHTEGLVIFADSSVIDDTTTKSWQFDMSANLLAPDKSEDTSSSLLSIISPIRDESQKLILPMSFSDLAQLLIATDEQISEWAHLKVRTVQKFTAEWLIKQLKKKRRLQKALESYLMSNRGFDTPDEFQNRAASLAEATLAFSIATDEEKEQLQILFRTVAIYLDSVAPRQDKQHVYAKTLLGVADARKVEEWVELNRETLLSFQTNTEWLLSIWPLFQELLDNMFFHSVLPPNAPYFLAQLWINSAPYSAILASAKLMGGTRPWGEGTRKLTELDIMEFLEKHLCFECSLIVSAVSQFLFGNNLTSEEASVLQFFQKSLKYGLADRLSISIFDAGLADRVIAIDVAEALRSSGYSEQFASHAFETHRDVIASSISLYPAYFKNIFDNIR
;
A
#
# COMPACT_ATOMS: atom_id res chain seq x y z
N MET A 1 8.86 -19.22 -35.32
CA MET A 1 9.29 -18.13 -36.25
C MET A 1 9.84 -16.95 -35.44
N LYS A 2 10.73 -16.08 -35.97
CA LYS A 2 11.30 -14.92 -35.22
C LYS A 2 10.99 -13.55 -35.86
N PRO A 3 10.61 -12.52 -35.09
CA PRO A 3 10.29 -11.19 -35.62
C PRO A 3 11.56 -10.39 -35.99
N GLU A 4 11.69 -10.05 -37.27
CA GLU A 4 12.79 -9.23 -37.80
C GLU A 4 12.56 -7.71 -37.60
N PHE A 5 13.58 -6.90 -37.91
CA PHE A 5 13.55 -5.43 -37.76
C PHE A 5 12.35 -4.76 -38.43
N ARG A 6 11.98 -5.19 -39.66
CA ARG A 6 10.80 -4.66 -40.36
C ARG A 6 9.53 -4.95 -39.58
N SER A 7 9.36 -6.18 -39.09
CA SER A 7 8.21 -6.60 -38.30
C SER A 7 8.06 -5.77 -37.02
N GLN A 8 9.19 -5.46 -36.36
CA GLN A 8 9.19 -4.60 -35.17
C GLN A 8 8.76 -3.16 -35.49
N ASN A 9 9.18 -2.60 -36.62
CA ASN A 9 8.76 -1.27 -37.04
C ASN A 9 7.27 -1.19 -37.36
N VAL A 10 6.70 -2.21 -38.04
CA VAL A 10 5.26 -2.28 -38.30
C VAL A 10 4.47 -2.34 -36.99
N LEU A 11 4.95 -3.11 -36.01
CA LEU A 11 4.35 -3.15 -34.67
C LEU A 11 4.40 -1.77 -33.99
N LYS A 12 5.52 -1.05 -34.05
CA LYS A 12 5.67 0.30 -33.46
C LYS A 12 4.68 1.31 -34.04
N ILE A 13 4.47 1.30 -35.36
CA ILE A 13 3.48 2.15 -36.03
C ILE A 13 2.06 1.80 -35.57
N THR A 14 1.75 0.50 -35.55
CA THR A 14 0.45 -0.03 -35.10
C THR A 14 0.15 0.39 -33.65
N ARG A 15 1.14 0.29 -32.76
CA ARG A 15 1.02 0.71 -31.36
C ARG A 15 0.85 2.21 -31.20
N SER A 16 1.60 3.02 -31.94
CA SER A 16 1.44 4.48 -31.93
C SER A 16 0.00 4.85 -32.30
N LYS A 17 -0.54 4.29 -33.40
CA LYS A 17 -1.92 4.51 -33.83
C LYS A 17 -2.94 4.07 -32.77
N GLY A 18 -2.79 2.88 -32.19
CA GLY A 18 -3.65 2.40 -31.11
C GLY A 18 -3.63 3.31 -29.87
N LYS A 19 -2.45 3.83 -29.50
CA LYS A 19 -2.33 4.77 -28.38
C LYS A 19 -2.97 6.13 -28.66
N MET A 20 -3.12 6.56 -29.92
CA MET A 20 -3.86 7.79 -30.22
C MET A 20 -5.34 7.68 -29.85
N TYR A 21 -5.95 6.51 -30.11
CA TYR A 21 -7.31 6.21 -29.65
C TYR A 21 -7.38 6.12 -28.13
N GLU A 22 -6.45 5.41 -27.49
CA GLU A 22 -6.41 5.27 -26.04
C GLU A 22 -6.30 6.61 -25.31
N LEU A 23 -5.49 7.54 -25.84
CA LEU A 23 -5.28 8.86 -25.24
C LEU A 23 -6.40 9.86 -25.60
N GLY A 24 -7.44 9.43 -26.33
CA GLY A 24 -8.58 10.27 -26.69
C GLY A 24 -8.24 11.40 -27.66
N ILE A 25 -7.24 11.20 -28.53
CA ILE A 25 -6.87 12.19 -29.55
C ILE A 25 -7.90 12.12 -30.68
N ASP A 26 -8.35 13.29 -31.16
CA ASP A 26 -9.27 13.40 -32.28
C ASP A 26 -8.73 12.67 -33.53
N GLU A 27 -9.57 11.87 -34.19
CA GLU A 27 -9.18 11.05 -35.34
C GLU A 27 -8.60 11.87 -36.49
N SER A 28 -9.05 13.12 -36.67
CA SER A 28 -8.51 14.03 -37.69
C SER A 28 -7.04 14.41 -37.44
N HIS A 29 -6.57 14.26 -36.21
CA HIS A 29 -5.20 14.53 -35.79
C HIS A 29 -4.33 13.26 -35.74
N HIS A 30 -4.87 12.10 -36.12
CA HIS A 30 -4.11 10.86 -36.07
C HIS A 30 -3.03 10.80 -37.15
N ILE A 31 -1.92 10.13 -36.83
CA ILE A 31 -0.88 9.84 -37.81
C ILE A 31 -1.44 8.95 -38.92
N ALA A 32 -1.08 9.26 -40.16
CA ALA A 32 -1.28 8.36 -41.29
C ALA A 32 -0.29 7.20 -41.23
N ILE A 33 -0.71 6.03 -41.69
CA ILE A 33 0.20 4.88 -41.86
C ILE A 33 1.12 5.19 -43.06
N PRO A 34 2.45 5.02 -42.94
CA PRO A 34 3.37 5.28 -44.05
C PRO A 34 3.06 4.40 -45.27
N ASP A 35 3.29 4.94 -46.47
CA ASP A 35 3.12 4.20 -47.72
C ASP A 35 3.96 2.91 -47.74
N GLY A 36 3.33 1.79 -48.14
CA GLY A 36 3.97 0.48 -48.19
C GLY A 36 4.05 -0.26 -46.85
N VAL A 37 3.48 0.30 -45.77
CA VAL A 37 3.32 -0.40 -44.48
C VAL A 37 1.90 -0.94 -44.37
N GLU A 38 1.77 -2.27 -44.31
CA GLU A 38 0.50 -2.95 -44.09
C GLU A 38 0.52 -3.68 -42.74
N PRO A 39 -0.11 -3.13 -41.69
CA PRO A 39 -0.17 -3.78 -40.37
C PRO A 39 -0.71 -5.21 -40.39
N ALA A 40 -1.67 -5.51 -41.27
CA ALA A 40 -2.25 -6.84 -41.42
C ALA A 40 -1.24 -7.89 -41.91
N SER A 41 -0.13 -7.50 -42.54
CA SER A 41 0.91 -8.43 -42.99
C SER A 41 1.56 -9.22 -41.84
N LEU A 42 1.46 -8.73 -40.59
CA LEU A 42 1.99 -9.41 -39.42
C LEU A 42 1.11 -10.56 -38.91
N PHE A 43 -0.14 -10.71 -39.40
CA PHE A 43 -1.03 -11.79 -38.96
C PHE A 43 -0.41 -13.17 -39.22
N LEU A 44 0.19 -13.38 -40.39
CA LEU A 44 0.75 -14.69 -40.74
C LEU A 44 1.89 -15.10 -39.79
N LEU A 45 2.80 -14.16 -39.48
CA LEU A 45 3.90 -14.39 -38.54
C LEU A 45 3.38 -14.66 -37.12
N THR A 46 2.44 -13.83 -36.65
CA THR A 46 1.98 -13.88 -35.25
C THR A 46 1.05 -15.05 -34.97
N ILE A 47 0.19 -15.42 -35.93
CA ILE A 47 -0.62 -16.64 -35.87
C ILE A 47 0.28 -17.88 -35.93
N GLY A 48 1.31 -17.88 -36.78
CA GLY A 48 2.29 -18.97 -36.85
C GLY A 48 3.03 -19.18 -35.53
N ILE A 49 3.53 -18.11 -34.91
CA ILE A 49 4.17 -18.17 -33.59
C ILE A 49 3.23 -18.74 -32.53
N LEU A 50 1.99 -18.25 -32.49
CA LEU A 50 0.99 -18.69 -31.50
C LEU A 50 0.62 -20.18 -31.71
N GLY A 51 0.41 -20.60 -32.96
CA GLY A 51 0.09 -21.97 -33.33
C GLY A 51 1.23 -22.95 -33.01
N ASP A 52 2.47 -22.60 -33.39
CA ASP A 52 3.66 -23.42 -33.09
C ASP A 52 3.77 -23.68 -31.58
N TYR A 53 3.61 -22.63 -30.77
CA TYR A 53 3.70 -22.73 -29.32
C TYR A 53 2.56 -23.53 -28.70
N ALA A 54 1.31 -23.30 -29.15
CA ALA A 54 0.16 -24.08 -28.69
C ALA A 54 0.29 -25.57 -29.05
N ALA A 55 0.77 -25.88 -30.24
CA ALA A 55 1.02 -27.25 -30.67
C ALA A 55 2.12 -27.94 -29.84
N GLU A 56 3.16 -27.20 -29.43
CA GLU A 56 4.22 -27.71 -28.55
C GLU A 56 3.65 -28.14 -27.19
N ILE A 57 2.85 -27.29 -26.55
CA ILE A 57 2.15 -27.61 -25.29
C ILE A 57 1.19 -28.79 -25.49
N ALA A 58 0.40 -28.77 -26.57
CA ALA A 58 -0.57 -29.82 -26.85
C ALA A 58 0.07 -31.19 -27.17
N ASN A 59 1.35 -31.22 -27.59
CA ASN A 59 2.11 -32.45 -27.82
C ASN A 59 2.69 -33.04 -26.53
N ALA A 60 3.03 -32.19 -25.57
CA ALA A 60 3.67 -32.57 -24.32
C ALA A 60 3.06 -31.75 -23.17
N PRO A 61 1.81 -32.04 -22.77
CA PRO A 61 1.10 -31.26 -21.76
C PRO A 61 1.78 -31.32 -20.38
N ASP A 62 2.57 -32.36 -20.13
CA ASP A 62 3.33 -32.56 -18.88
C ASP A 62 4.74 -31.92 -18.92
N ALA A 63 5.15 -31.32 -20.04
CA ALA A 63 6.48 -30.71 -20.19
C ALA A 63 6.50 -29.24 -19.77
N GLU A 64 7.57 -28.83 -19.07
CA GLU A 64 7.81 -27.42 -18.76
C GLU A 64 8.24 -26.67 -20.03
N ILE A 65 7.27 -26.03 -20.69
CA ILE A 65 7.47 -25.20 -21.88
C ILE A 65 7.31 -23.73 -21.48
N PHE A 66 8.38 -22.94 -21.60
CA PHE A 66 8.40 -21.54 -21.22
C PHE A 66 8.14 -20.61 -22.40
N PRO A 67 7.40 -19.50 -22.20
CA PRO A 67 7.05 -18.60 -23.29
C PRO A 67 8.26 -17.75 -23.74
N GLY A 68 8.59 -17.82 -25.03
CA GLY A 68 9.63 -17.01 -25.66
C GLY A 68 9.24 -15.53 -25.89
N GLU A 69 10.22 -14.68 -26.25
CA GLU A 69 9.98 -13.28 -26.63
C GLU A 69 9.05 -13.16 -27.86
N GLU A 70 9.06 -14.18 -28.71
CA GLU A 70 8.24 -14.28 -29.91
C GLU A 70 6.74 -14.32 -29.58
N LEU A 71 6.34 -15.07 -28.55
CA LEU A 71 4.93 -15.14 -28.13
C LEU A 71 4.47 -13.80 -27.53
N GLN A 72 5.35 -13.12 -26.80
CA GLN A 72 5.07 -11.77 -26.31
C GLN A 72 4.92 -10.76 -27.45
N PHE A 73 5.72 -10.89 -28.51
CA PHE A 73 5.56 -10.09 -29.73
C PHE A 73 4.20 -10.32 -30.38
N ALA A 74 3.77 -11.57 -30.51
CA ALA A 74 2.45 -11.92 -31.08
C ALA A 74 1.30 -11.34 -30.23
N ALA A 75 1.35 -11.52 -28.90
CA ALA A 75 0.34 -10.97 -28.00
C ALA A 75 0.25 -9.44 -28.10
N LYS A 76 1.38 -8.73 -28.09
CA LYS A 76 1.45 -7.27 -28.24
C LYS A 76 0.91 -6.81 -29.59
N PHE A 77 1.16 -7.54 -30.66
CA PHE A 77 0.63 -7.21 -31.98
C PHE A 77 -0.89 -7.30 -32.03
N PHE A 78 -1.48 -8.41 -31.56
CA PHE A 78 -2.92 -8.57 -31.58
C PHE A 78 -3.61 -7.48 -30.74
N ASP A 79 -3.10 -7.16 -29.55
CA ASP A 79 -3.65 -6.07 -28.72
C ASP A 79 -3.50 -4.70 -29.40
N ALA A 80 -2.34 -4.42 -30.01
CA ALA A 80 -2.11 -3.17 -30.72
C ALA A 80 -3.00 -3.00 -31.96
N TYR A 81 -3.25 -4.09 -32.70
CA TYR A 81 -4.13 -4.09 -33.87
C TYR A 81 -5.59 -3.87 -33.48
N LEU A 82 -6.04 -4.45 -32.35
CA LEU A 82 -7.35 -4.16 -31.78
C LEU A 82 -7.47 -2.70 -31.36
N ALA A 83 -6.44 -2.16 -30.70
CA ALA A 83 -6.43 -0.78 -30.23
C ALA A 83 -6.41 0.23 -31.39
N SER A 84 -5.82 -0.10 -32.54
CA SER A 84 -5.72 0.78 -33.70
C SER A 84 -6.98 0.86 -34.56
N LYS A 85 -7.98 0.01 -34.31
CA LYS A 85 -9.28 -0.02 -35.02
C LYS A 85 -9.14 -0.07 -36.55
N PHE A 86 -8.16 -0.80 -37.08
CA PHE A 86 -7.93 -0.88 -38.52
C PHE A 86 -9.04 -1.62 -39.27
N ASP A 87 -9.51 -2.74 -38.72
CA ASP A 87 -10.58 -3.53 -39.31
C ASP A 87 -11.50 -4.08 -38.21
N GLY A 88 -12.73 -3.54 -38.15
CA GLY A 88 -13.74 -3.99 -37.20
C GLY A 88 -14.31 -5.37 -37.51
N ALA A 89 -14.21 -5.85 -38.75
CA ALA A 89 -14.71 -7.18 -39.13
C ALA A 89 -13.90 -8.30 -38.48
N LEU A 90 -12.63 -8.04 -38.18
CA LEU A 90 -11.72 -9.00 -37.55
C LEU A 90 -11.69 -8.91 -36.02
N GLU A 91 -12.43 -7.98 -35.41
CA GLU A 91 -12.29 -7.66 -33.98
C GLU A 91 -12.43 -8.90 -33.08
N GLN A 92 -13.46 -9.73 -33.29
CA GLN A 92 -13.70 -10.91 -32.43
C GLN A 92 -12.63 -12.00 -32.60
N ASP A 93 -12.14 -12.22 -33.82
CA ASP A 93 -11.08 -13.19 -34.09
C ASP A 93 -9.76 -12.75 -33.46
N VAL A 94 -9.38 -11.49 -33.66
CA VAL A 94 -8.14 -10.95 -33.10
C VAL A 94 -8.22 -10.89 -31.58
N LEU A 95 -9.39 -10.58 -31.01
CA LEU A 95 -9.62 -10.59 -29.57
C LEU A 95 -9.44 -11.98 -28.96
N LEU A 96 -9.94 -13.02 -29.64
CA LEU A 96 -9.79 -14.41 -29.22
C LEU A 96 -8.32 -14.85 -29.26
N LEU A 97 -7.61 -14.54 -30.35
CA LEU A 97 -6.19 -14.84 -30.51
C LEU A 97 -5.33 -14.07 -29.49
N ALA A 98 -5.62 -12.78 -29.25
CA ALA A 98 -4.93 -11.97 -28.26
C ALA A 98 -5.10 -12.54 -26.84
N SER A 99 -6.33 -12.92 -26.48
CA SER A 99 -6.63 -13.50 -25.16
C SER A 99 -5.90 -14.83 -24.96
N ALA A 100 -5.89 -15.71 -25.97
CA ALA A 100 -5.13 -16.96 -25.93
C ALA A 100 -3.61 -16.71 -25.85
N ALA A 101 -3.07 -15.81 -26.67
CA ALA A 101 -1.64 -15.48 -26.67
C ALA A 101 -1.15 -14.95 -25.32
N TYR A 102 -1.93 -14.09 -24.65
CA TYR A 102 -1.58 -13.63 -23.30
C TYR A 102 -1.68 -14.73 -22.25
N TYR A 103 -2.63 -15.66 -22.37
CA TYR A 103 -2.76 -16.78 -21.42
C TYR A 103 -1.54 -17.70 -21.51
N LEU A 104 -1.20 -18.11 -22.74
CA LEU A 104 -0.05 -18.97 -23.03
C LEU A 104 1.29 -18.28 -22.72
N ALA A 105 1.33 -16.94 -22.75
CA ALA A 105 2.48 -16.14 -22.32
C ALA A 105 2.54 -15.92 -20.79
N GLU A 106 1.82 -16.72 -20.01
CA GLU A 106 1.75 -16.64 -18.54
C GLU A 106 1.29 -15.27 -17.99
N ARG A 107 0.42 -14.59 -18.75
CA ARG A 107 -0.22 -13.32 -18.35
C ARG A 107 -1.74 -13.49 -18.22
N PRO A 108 -2.22 -14.30 -17.25
CA PRO A 108 -3.64 -14.60 -17.10
C PRO A 108 -4.48 -13.35 -16.83
N GLY A 109 -3.90 -12.32 -16.19
CA GLY A 109 -4.55 -11.02 -15.97
C GLY A 109 -4.92 -10.30 -17.27
N SER A 110 -3.98 -10.16 -18.20
CA SER A 110 -4.21 -9.54 -19.52
C SER A 110 -5.16 -10.39 -20.37
N SER A 111 -4.99 -11.72 -20.35
CA SER A 111 -5.88 -12.65 -21.05
C SER A 111 -7.34 -12.50 -20.64
N PHE A 112 -7.60 -12.45 -19.32
CA PHE A 112 -8.94 -12.35 -18.76
C PHE A 112 -9.65 -11.03 -19.11
N VAL A 113 -8.89 -9.92 -19.17
CA VAL A 113 -9.44 -8.61 -19.59
C VAL A 113 -9.96 -8.66 -21.02
N LEU A 114 -9.19 -9.28 -21.93
CA LEU A 114 -9.61 -9.46 -23.31
C LEU A 114 -10.74 -10.48 -23.44
N ALA A 115 -10.69 -11.57 -22.66
CA ALA A 115 -11.71 -12.61 -22.68
C ALA A 115 -13.12 -12.06 -22.36
N LYS A 116 -13.20 -11.13 -21.38
CA LYS A 116 -14.46 -10.47 -21.00
C LYS A 116 -15.12 -9.64 -22.11
N ARG A 117 -14.36 -9.23 -23.12
CA ARG A 117 -14.86 -8.46 -24.27
C ARG A 117 -15.42 -9.37 -25.37
N LEU A 118 -15.19 -10.69 -25.30
CA LEU A 118 -15.68 -11.64 -26.28
C LEU A 118 -17.20 -11.77 -26.14
N VAL A 119 -17.92 -11.59 -27.25
CA VAL A 119 -19.38 -11.77 -27.29
C VAL A 119 -19.69 -13.24 -27.58
N SER A 120 -20.66 -13.82 -26.88
CA SER A 120 -21.17 -15.15 -27.21
C SER A 120 -21.85 -15.09 -28.58
N ALA A 121 -21.33 -15.81 -29.56
CA ALA A 121 -21.90 -15.88 -30.90
C ALA A 121 -22.42 -17.30 -31.13
N ALA A 122 -23.74 -17.44 -31.23
CA ALA A 122 -24.39 -18.72 -31.50
C ALA A 122 -23.99 -19.33 -32.87
N ASP A 123 -23.53 -18.49 -33.79
CA ASP A 123 -23.19 -18.85 -35.18
C ASP A 123 -21.71 -19.27 -35.39
N ASN A 124 -20.87 -19.18 -34.35
CA ASN A 124 -19.46 -19.59 -34.46
C ASN A 124 -19.27 -21.10 -34.30
N ASP A 125 -18.21 -21.63 -34.92
CA ASP A 125 -17.82 -23.03 -34.78
C ASP A 125 -17.61 -23.39 -33.30
N ILE A 126 -18.09 -24.58 -32.90
CA ILE A 126 -18.07 -25.00 -31.50
C ILE A 126 -16.66 -25.04 -30.88
N VAL A 127 -15.60 -25.25 -31.66
CA VAL A 127 -14.21 -25.23 -31.16
C VAL A 127 -13.80 -23.81 -30.74
N GLU A 128 -14.20 -22.79 -31.48
CA GLU A 128 -13.93 -21.39 -31.12
C GLU A 128 -14.72 -20.97 -29.87
N ASN A 129 -16.01 -21.36 -29.81
CA ASN A 129 -16.83 -21.14 -28.63
C ASN A 129 -16.25 -21.86 -27.40
N PHE A 130 -15.63 -23.03 -27.59
CA PHE A 130 -14.96 -23.73 -26.52
C PHE A 130 -13.71 -22.99 -26.02
N LEU A 131 -12.87 -22.46 -26.93
CA LEU A 131 -11.74 -21.61 -26.53
C LEU A 131 -12.21 -20.36 -25.76
N ARG A 132 -13.27 -19.70 -26.23
CA ARG A 132 -13.87 -18.54 -25.55
C ARG A 132 -14.36 -18.90 -24.14
N TRP A 133 -15.00 -20.05 -24.00
CA TRP A 133 -15.48 -20.56 -22.73
C TRP A 133 -14.33 -20.85 -21.76
N LEU A 134 -13.28 -21.52 -22.23
CA LEU A 134 -12.05 -21.77 -21.46
C LEU A 134 -11.39 -20.47 -21.01
N LEU A 135 -11.25 -19.47 -21.89
CA LEU A 135 -10.61 -18.20 -21.56
C LEU A 135 -11.41 -17.39 -20.53
N ASN A 136 -12.75 -17.46 -20.58
CA ASN A 136 -13.62 -16.81 -19.60
C ASN A 136 -13.70 -17.55 -18.25
N ALA A 137 -13.33 -18.83 -18.20
CA ALA A 137 -13.27 -19.66 -16.99
C ALA A 137 -14.59 -19.69 -16.18
N LYS A 138 -15.74 -19.69 -16.88
CA LYS A 138 -17.07 -19.73 -16.27
C LYS A 138 -17.59 -21.16 -16.17
N TRP A 139 -17.02 -21.94 -15.27
CA TRP A 139 -17.25 -23.38 -15.15
C TRP A 139 -18.70 -23.80 -14.87
N THR A 140 -19.53 -22.89 -14.37
CA THR A 140 -20.95 -23.13 -14.08
C THR A 140 -21.87 -22.84 -15.26
N GLU A 141 -21.40 -22.17 -16.31
CA GLU A 141 -22.18 -21.92 -17.53
C GLU A 141 -21.88 -23.05 -18.54
N PRO A 142 -22.90 -23.72 -19.12
CA PRO A 142 -22.68 -24.76 -20.10
C PRO A 142 -22.11 -24.17 -21.40
N LEU A 143 -21.25 -24.95 -22.08
CA LEU A 143 -20.82 -24.61 -23.43
C LEU A 143 -22.01 -24.67 -24.40
N THR A 144 -22.15 -23.64 -25.24
CA THR A 144 -23.18 -23.56 -26.28
C THR A 144 -22.55 -23.46 -27.67
N GLY A 145 -23.10 -24.17 -28.66
CA GLY A 145 -22.66 -24.08 -30.05
C GLY A 145 -22.96 -25.36 -30.83
N PHE A 146 -22.76 -25.29 -32.14
CA PHE A 146 -22.90 -26.43 -33.06
C PHE A 146 -21.71 -26.47 -34.04
N GLY A 147 -21.42 -27.63 -34.60
CA GLY A 147 -20.26 -27.85 -35.48
C GLY A 147 -19.87 -29.32 -35.62
N ALA A 148 -18.90 -29.60 -36.48
CA ALA A 148 -18.48 -30.96 -36.85
C ALA A 148 -17.96 -31.80 -35.65
N PHE A 149 -17.47 -31.14 -34.60
CA PHE A 149 -16.87 -31.78 -33.42
C PHE A 149 -17.73 -31.66 -32.15
N SER A 150 -19.01 -31.32 -32.29
CA SER A 150 -19.85 -30.91 -31.15
C SER A 150 -19.92 -31.91 -30.00
N ALA A 151 -20.11 -33.20 -30.31
CA ALA A 151 -20.22 -34.23 -29.29
C ALA A 151 -18.98 -34.29 -28.38
N LYS A 152 -17.79 -34.42 -28.98
CA LYS A 152 -16.51 -34.48 -28.25
C LYS A 152 -16.23 -33.19 -27.47
N THR A 153 -16.51 -32.03 -28.07
CA THR A 153 -16.27 -30.73 -27.42
C THR A 153 -17.20 -30.51 -26.22
N LEU A 154 -18.48 -30.88 -26.33
CA LEU A 154 -19.45 -30.76 -25.24
C LEU A 154 -19.12 -31.72 -24.09
N ASP A 155 -18.83 -33.00 -24.40
CA ASP A 155 -18.44 -33.99 -23.40
C ASP A 155 -17.21 -33.52 -22.61
N LEU A 156 -16.18 -33.06 -23.32
CA LEU A 156 -14.96 -32.54 -22.70
C LEU A 156 -15.22 -31.28 -21.86
N SER A 157 -16.11 -30.38 -22.30
CA SER A 157 -16.48 -29.20 -21.50
C SER A 157 -17.11 -29.59 -20.16
N VAL A 158 -17.94 -30.65 -20.13
CA VAL A 158 -18.55 -31.18 -18.91
C VAL A 158 -17.50 -31.81 -17.99
N GLU A 159 -16.54 -32.54 -18.55
CA GLU A 159 -15.42 -33.10 -17.79
C GLU A 159 -14.57 -31.99 -17.14
N ILE A 160 -14.19 -30.95 -17.90
CA ILE A 160 -13.42 -29.81 -17.39
C ILE A 160 -14.21 -29.06 -16.30
N SER A 161 -15.49 -28.76 -16.54
CA SER A 161 -16.36 -28.15 -15.52
C SER A 161 -16.41 -28.97 -14.24
N SER A 162 -16.60 -30.28 -14.37
CA SER A 162 -16.68 -31.20 -13.24
C SER A 162 -15.36 -31.21 -12.46
N HIS A 163 -14.21 -31.14 -13.14
CA HIS A 163 -12.90 -31.02 -12.49
C HIS A 163 -12.80 -29.74 -11.65
N PHE A 164 -13.13 -28.56 -12.18
CA PHE A 164 -13.04 -27.30 -11.42
C PHE A 164 -14.08 -27.16 -10.31
N ILE A 165 -15.19 -27.90 -10.39
CA ILE A 165 -16.25 -27.90 -9.37
C ILE A 165 -15.96 -28.93 -8.27
N SER A 166 -15.51 -30.13 -8.64
CA SER A 166 -15.47 -31.30 -7.74
C SER A 166 -14.12 -32.00 -7.63
N GLY A 167 -13.14 -31.63 -8.43
CA GLY A 167 -11.84 -32.29 -8.53
C GLY A 167 -11.86 -33.59 -9.35
N PHE A 168 -12.97 -33.95 -9.98
CA PHE A 168 -13.11 -35.16 -10.80
C PHE A 168 -13.72 -34.85 -12.17
N PRO A 169 -13.21 -35.43 -13.28
CA PRO A 169 -12.04 -36.31 -13.37
C PRO A 169 -10.71 -35.57 -13.11
N GLY A 170 -9.66 -36.29 -12.71
CA GLY A 170 -8.33 -35.70 -12.48
C GLY A 170 -7.57 -35.38 -13.79
N ALA A 171 -6.47 -34.66 -13.69
CA ALA A 171 -5.71 -34.14 -14.84
C ALA A 171 -5.35 -35.20 -15.90
N SER A 172 -4.85 -36.36 -15.48
CA SER A 172 -4.44 -37.44 -16.40
C SER A 172 -5.58 -37.96 -17.29
N ALA A 173 -6.80 -38.02 -16.77
CA ALA A 173 -7.96 -38.45 -17.56
C ALA A 173 -8.35 -37.37 -18.59
N LEU A 174 -8.28 -36.08 -18.19
CA LEU A 174 -8.54 -34.95 -19.09
C LEU A 174 -7.51 -34.86 -20.23
N HIS A 175 -6.22 -35.10 -19.96
CA HIS A 175 -5.17 -35.11 -20.99
C HIS A 175 -5.42 -36.16 -22.09
N LYS A 176 -6.01 -37.30 -21.72
CA LYS A 176 -6.46 -38.31 -22.68
C LYS A 176 -7.59 -37.76 -23.55
N SER A 177 -8.62 -37.17 -22.95
CA SER A 177 -9.73 -36.54 -23.68
C SER A 177 -9.26 -35.40 -24.61
N PHE A 178 -8.25 -34.62 -24.20
CA PHE A 178 -7.62 -33.59 -25.03
C PHE A 178 -6.96 -34.18 -26.28
N SER A 179 -6.20 -35.26 -26.10
CA SER A 179 -5.53 -35.97 -27.19
C SER A 179 -6.53 -36.55 -28.18
N GLU A 180 -7.65 -37.10 -27.71
CA GLU A 180 -8.72 -37.65 -28.55
C GLU A 180 -9.44 -36.57 -29.38
N LEU A 181 -9.72 -35.40 -28.80
CA LEU A 181 -10.27 -34.27 -29.54
C LEU A 181 -9.30 -33.81 -30.62
N ARG A 182 -8.03 -33.62 -30.26
CA ARG A 182 -6.98 -33.16 -31.18
C ARG A 182 -6.79 -34.11 -32.35
N GLN A 183 -6.69 -35.42 -32.10
CA GLN A 183 -6.56 -36.42 -33.16
C GLN A 183 -7.76 -36.41 -34.12
N ALA A 184 -8.99 -36.29 -33.60
CA ALA A 184 -10.19 -36.23 -34.43
C ALA A 184 -10.19 -35.00 -35.34
N VAL A 185 -9.78 -33.83 -34.83
CA VAL A 185 -9.71 -32.59 -35.61
C VAL A 185 -8.57 -32.63 -36.63
N TYR A 186 -7.41 -33.19 -36.30
CA TYR A 186 -6.30 -33.31 -37.26
C TYR A 186 -6.63 -34.25 -38.44
N GLN A 187 -7.49 -35.24 -38.24
CA GLN A 187 -7.91 -36.15 -39.31
C GLN A 187 -8.97 -35.53 -40.23
N TRP A 188 -9.91 -34.76 -39.67
CA TRP A 188 -11.15 -34.38 -40.39
C TRP A 188 -11.46 -32.88 -40.41
N GLY A 189 -10.67 -32.06 -39.72
CA GLY A 189 -10.90 -30.63 -39.53
C GLY A 189 -10.31 -29.75 -40.62
N THR A 190 -10.76 -28.49 -40.66
CA THR A 190 -10.17 -27.45 -41.51
C THR A 190 -8.91 -26.87 -40.87
N ALA A 191 -8.07 -26.17 -41.64
CA ALA A 191 -6.90 -25.47 -41.09
C ALA A 191 -7.25 -24.52 -39.92
N ARG A 192 -8.44 -23.89 -39.97
CA ARG A 192 -8.96 -23.07 -38.87
C ARG A 192 -9.29 -23.92 -37.64
N ASN A 193 -9.94 -25.07 -37.82
CA ASN A 193 -10.20 -25.98 -36.70
C ASN A 193 -8.91 -26.50 -36.06
N LEU A 194 -7.86 -26.77 -36.86
CA LEU A 194 -6.55 -27.23 -36.35
C LEU A 194 -5.95 -26.18 -35.40
N LEU A 195 -5.80 -24.93 -35.86
CA LEU A 195 -5.25 -23.84 -35.05
C LEU A 195 -6.02 -23.66 -33.73
N PHE A 196 -7.35 -23.56 -33.78
CA PHE A 196 -8.14 -23.35 -32.58
C PHE A 196 -8.18 -24.56 -31.66
N THR A 197 -8.08 -25.78 -32.20
CA THR A 197 -8.00 -26.99 -31.36
C THR A 197 -6.68 -27.08 -30.62
N ASP A 198 -5.56 -26.72 -31.26
CA ASP A 198 -4.27 -26.63 -30.57
C ASP A 198 -4.32 -25.58 -29.45
N LEU A 199 -4.93 -24.41 -29.70
CA LEU A 199 -5.14 -23.40 -28.67
C LEU A 199 -6.05 -23.89 -27.53
N VAL A 200 -7.16 -24.56 -27.85
CA VAL A 200 -8.07 -25.16 -26.86
C VAL A 200 -7.32 -26.13 -25.98
N VAL A 201 -6.57 -27.07 -26.57
CA VAL A 201 -5.85 -28.10 -25.83
C VAL A 201 -4.75 -27.49 -24.97
N ALA A 202 -3.97 -26.55 -25.51
CA ALA A 202 -2.91 -25.88 -24.75
C ALA A 202 -3.47 -25.10 -23.56
N VAL A 203 -4.53 -24.30 -23.77
CA VAL A 203 -5.17 -23.52 -22.70
C VAL A 203 -5.82 -24.46 -21.67
N ALA A 204 -6.52 -25.51 -22.10
CA ALA A 204 -7.16 -26.46 -21.19
C ALA A 204 -6.12 -27.22 -20.35
N ALA A 205 -5.04 -27.71 -20.96
CA ALA A 205 -3.94 -28.39 -20.27
C ALA A 205 -3.30 -27.50 -19.21
N MET A 206 -2.89 -26.28 -19.59
CA MET A 206 -2.30 -25.33 -18.64
C MET A 206 -3.25 -25.00 -17.48
N ARG A 207 -4.55 -24.83 -17.73
CA ARG A 207 -5.54 -24.56 -16.67
C ARG A 207 -5.69 -25.71 -15.69
N VAL A 208 -5.76 -26.94 -16.21
CA VAL A 208 -5.92 -28.15 -15.40
C VAL A 208 -4.67 -28.38 -14.54
N GLU A 209 -3.47 -28.24 -15.11
CA GLU A 209 -2.22 -28.33 -14.36
C GLU A 209 -2.10 -27.23 -13.28
N ALA A 210 -2.63 -26.04 -13.56
CA ALA A 210 -2.68 -24.93 -12.61
C ALA A 210 -3.88 -25.01 -11.65
N SER A 211 -4.72 -26.05 -11.71
CA SER A 211 -5.92 -26.20 -10.90
C SER A 211 -5.60 -26.27 -9.41
N SER A 212 -6.38 -25.55 -8.60
CA SER A 212 -6.24 -25.61 -7.14
C SER A 212 -6.58 -26.99 -6.56
N TRP A 213 -7.39 -27.79 -7.26
CA TRP A 213 -7.67 -29.18 -6.89
C TRP A 213 -6.46 -30.10 -7.03
N GLU A 214 -5.56 -29.84 -7.98
CA GLU A 214 -4.35 -30.63 -8.17
C GLU A 214 -3.19 -30.08 -7.33
N LEU A 215 -3.01 -28.76 -7.35
CA LEU A 215 -1.83 -28.13 -6.78
C LEU A 215 -1.89 -27.98 -5.26
N LEU A 216 -3.02 -27.62 -4.66
CA LEU A 216 -3.07 -27.40 -3.21
C LEU A 216 -2.84 -28.68 -2.42
N PRO A 217 -3.47 -29.83 -2.73
CA PRO A 217 -3.14 -31.09 -2.06
C PRO A 217 -1.67 -31.47 -2.18
N ARG A 218 -1.09 -31.31 -3.38
CA ARG A 218 0.33 -31.59 -3.65
C ARG A 218 1.26 -30.68 -2.84
N TYR A 219 1.01 -29.36 -2.82
CA TYR A 219 1.89 -28.39 -2.18
C TYR A 219 1.69 -28.27 -0.66
N THR A 220 0.54 -28.70 -0.14
CA THR A 220 0.26 -28.68 1.31
C THR A 220 0.47 -30.03 1.97
N GLY A 221 0.57 -31.13 1.19
CA GLY A 221 0.57 -32.48 1.73
C GLY A 221 -0.77 -32.90 2.37
N LEU A 222 -1.83 -32.11 2.18
CA LEU A 222 -3.17 -32.37 2.73
C LEU A 222 -4.06 -33.07 1.70
N PRO A 223 -4.92 -34.01 2.11
CA PRO A 223 -5.88 -34.61 1.18
C PRO A 223 -6.88 -33.57 0.65
N ALA A 224 -7.27 -33.72 -0.62
CA ALA A 224 -8.25 -32.83 -1.27
C ALA A 224 -9.58 -32.73 -0.51
N SER A 225 -9.95 -33.74 0.28
CA SER A 225 -11.16 -33.74 1.11
C SER A 225 -11.17 -32.64 2.18
N LEU A 226 -10.01 -32.27 2.74
CA LEU A 226 -9.92 -31.17 3.71
C LEU A 226 -10.06 -29.79 3.02
N TRP A 227 -9.61 -29.70 1.77
CA TRP A 227 -9.74 -28.48 0.98
C TRP A 227 -11.10 -28.36 0.29
N ALA A 228 -11.87 -29.44 0.16
CA ALA A 228 -13.09 -29.51 -0.63
C ALA A 228 -14.07 -28.37 -0.32
N THR A 229 -14.34 -28.09 0.96
CA THR A 229 -15.24 -27.02 1.39
C THR A 229 -14.79 -25.64 0.93
N ALA A 230 -13.48 -25.39 0.84
CA ALA A 230 -12.92 -24.14 0.34
C ALA A 230 -12.89 -24.13 -1.21
N LEU A 231 -12.38 -25.20 -1.82
CA LEU A 231 -12.22 -25.35 -3.27
C LEU A 231 -13.55 -25.30 -4.02
N GLN A 232 -14.65 -25.77 -3.42
CA GLN A 232 -15.98 -25.72 -4.03
C GLN A 232 -16.57 -24.30 -4.05
N ARG A 233 -16.11 -23.39 -3.20
CA ARG A 233 -16.67 -22.03 -3.12
C ARG A 233 -16.48 -21.28 -4.45
N PRO A 234 -17.47 -20.47 -4.87
CA PRO A 234 -17.35 -19.68 -6.11
C PRO A 234 -16.20 -18.66 -6.08
N HIS A 235 -15.93 -18.05 -4.93
CA HIS A 235 -14.95 -16.96 -4.78
C HIS A 235 -13.53 -17.43 -4.44
N PHE A 236 -13.34 -18.72 -4.17
CA PHE A 236 -12.03 -19.29 -3.94
C PHE A 236 -11.27 -19.46 -5.27
N PRO A 237 -9.96 -19.20 -5.34
CA PRO A 237 -9.18 -19.40 -6.55
C PRO A 237 -9.36 -20.82 -7.11
N LYS A 238 -9.81 -20.94 -8.37
CA LYS A 238 -9.93 -22.22 -9.07
C LYS A 238 -8.60 -22.66 -9.69
N GLU A 239 -7.74 -21.70 -9.96
CA GLU A 239 -6.44 -21.83 -10.58
C GLU A 239 -5.43 -21.01 -9.77
N LEU A 240 -4.22 -21.56 -9.58
CA LEU A 240 -3.12 -20.84 -8.96
C LEU A 240 -2.33 -20.07 -10.03
N TRP A 241 -2.07 -18.80 -9.79
CA TRP A 241 -1.21 -17.99 -10.64
C TRP A 241 0.27 -18.40 -10.50
N PRO A 242 1.13 -18.09 -11.48
CA PRO A 242 2.55 -18.47 -11.44
C PRO A 242 3.25 -18.11 -10.12
N SER A 243 2.88 -16.96 -9.56
CA SER A 243 3.40 -16.49 -8.28
C SER A 243 2.98 -17.38 -7.09
N GLN A 244 1.75 -17.89 -7.09
CA GLN A 244 1.23 -18.82 -6.07
C GLN A 244 1.79 -20.23 -6.25
N VAL A 245 1.94 -20.68 -7.50
CA VAL A 245 2.62 -21.94 -7.86
C VAL A 245 4.03 -21.93 -7.29
N LEU A 246 4.77 -20.83 -7.47
CA LEU A 246 6.12 -20.67 -6.94
C LEU A 246 6.19 -20.81 -5.40
N LEU A 247 5.23 -20.25 -4.66
CA LEU A 247 5.15 -20.42 -3.20
C LEU A 247 4.94 -21.89 -2.80
N GLY A 248 4.07 -22.59 -3.54
CA GLY A 248 3.82 -24.01 -3.35
C GLY A 248 5.06 -24.87 -3.61
N MET A 249 5.74 -24.65 -4.74
CA MET A 249 7.00 -25.33 -5.09
C MET A 249 8.09 -25.12 -4.04
N LYS A 250 8.10 -23.95 -3.39
CA LYS A 250 9.05 -23.58 -2.34
C LYS A 250 8.64 -24.07 -0.94
N GLY A 251 7.52 -24.81 -0.82
CA GLY A 251 7.08 -25.45 0.41
C GLY A 251 6.46 -24.51 1.45
N ILE A 252 6.17 -23.25 1.08
CA ILE A 252 5.56 -22.28 2.01
C ILE A 252 4.17 -22.75 2.45
N TYR A 253 3.39 -23.33 1.55
CA TYR A 253 2.07 -23.87 1.89
C TYR A 253 2.14 -25.11 2.79
N ASN A 254 3.29 -25.80 2.88
CA ASN A 254 3.51 -26.96 3.75
C ASN A 254 4.07 -26.58 5.14
N GLY A 255 4.17 -25.29 5.46
CA GLY A 255 4.61 -24.82 6.77
C GLY A 255 6.04 -24.32 6.86
N LEU A 256 6.80 -24.29 5.75
CA LEU A 256 8.13 -23.67 5.76
C LEU A 256 8.04 -22.15 5.96
N SER A 257 8.95 -21.63 6.76
CA SER A 257 9.14 -20.19 6.97
C SER A 257 9.94 -19.59 5.81
N GLY A 258 9.58 -18.40 5.36
CA GLY A 258 10.25 -17.80 4.21
C GLY A 258 10.00 -16.31 3.98
N LEU A 259 10.89 -15.72 3.21
CA LEU A 259 10.75 -14.37 2.67
C LEU A 259 10.26 -14.46 1.23
N VAL A 260 9.10 -13.87 0.99
CA VAL A 260 8.39 -13.89 -0.29
C VAL A 260 8.45 -12.53 -0.95
N GLN A 261 9.08 -12.47 -2.12
CA GLN A 261 9.16 -11.27 -2.96
C GLN A 261 8.19 -11.38 -4.12
N MET A 262 7.16 -10.54 -4.13
CA MET A 262 6.12 -10.56 -5.16
C MET A 262 5.71 -9.14 -5.52
N PRO A 263 5.74 -8.76 -6.81
CA PRO A 263 5.24 -7.47 -7.25
C PRO A 263 3.82 -7.19 -6.76
N THR A 264 3.51 -5.92 -6.48
CA THR A 264 2.13 -5.51 -6.21
C THR A 264 1.24 -5.95 -7.38
N SER A 265 0.02 -6.42 -7.07
CA SER A 265 -0.94 -7.07 -7.97
C SER A 265 -0.67 -8.54 -8.35
N ALA A 266 0.46 -9.14 -7.99
CA ALA A 266 0.75 -10.55 -8.26
C ALA A 266 0.01 -11.56 -7.36
N GLY A 267 -0.97 -11.13 -6.57
CA GLY A 267 -1.79 -12.03 -5.74
C GLY A 267 -1.30 -12.26 -4.30
N LYS A 268 -0.60 -11.29 -3.67
CA LYS A 268 -0.14 -11.36 -2.27
C LYS A 268 -1.26 -11.75 -1.30
N THR A 269 -2.40 -11.05 -1.33
CA THR A 269 -3.54 -11.31 -0.42
C THR A 269 -4.11 -12.71 -0.58
N ARG A 270 -4.23 -13.21 -1.81
CA ARG A 270 -4.67 -14.59 -2.08
C ARG A 270 -3.65 -15.62 -1.61
N SER A 271 -2.36 -15.29 -1.73
CA SER A 271 -1.28 -16.14 -1.20
C SER A 271 -1.35 -16.22 0.33
N LEU A 272 -1.59 -15.09 1.00
CA LEU A 272 -1.79 -15.03 2.45
C LEU A 272 -3.03 -15.83 2.89
N GLU A 273 -4.15 -15.72 2.16
CA GLU A 273 -5.35 -16.53 2.40
C GLU A 273 -5.06 -18.04 2.34
N ILE A 274 -4.35 -18.50 1.30
CA ILE A 274 -3.98 -19.93 1.13
C ILE A 274 -3.04 -20.38 2.26
N ILE A 275 -2.07 -19.57 2.64
CA ILE A 275 -1.14 -19.83 3.76
C ILE A 275 -1.92 -20.01 5.07
N LEU A 276 -2.76 -19.04 5.42
CA LEU A 276 -3.56 -19.04 6.66
C LEU A 276 -4.46 -20.28 6.71
N ARG A 277 -5.18 -20.55 5.62
CA ARG A 277 -6.08 -21.69 5.51
C ARG A 277 -5.33 -23.02 5.58
N SER A 278 -4.16 -23.13 4.94
CA SER A 278 -3.30 -24.32 5.06
C SER A 278 -2.85 -24.56 6.51
N ALA A 279 -2.44 -23.50 7.22
CA ALA A 279 -2.00 -23.60 8.61
C ALA A 279 -3.12 -24.10 9.54
N PHE A 280 -4.35 -23.64 9.30
CA PHE A 280 -5.55 -24.06 10.02
C PHE A 280 -5.98 -25.49 9.67
N LEU A 281 -6.05 -25.84 8.38
CA LEU A 281 -6.44 -27.18 7.93
C LEU A 281 -5.45 -28.27 8.36
N SER A 282 -4.16 -27.94 8.46
CA SER A 282 -3.12 -28.85 8.95
C SER A 282 -3.03 -28.92 10.48
N GLY A 283 -3.76 -28.06 11.21
CA GLY A 283 -3.70 -27.97 12.67
C GLY A 283 -2.40 -27.37 13.22
N ARG A 284 -1.56 -26.75 12.36
CA ARG A 284 -0.30 -26.10 12.76
C ARG A 284 -0.52 -24.77 13.47
N ALA A 285 -1.65 -24.12 13.24
CA ALA A 285 -2.02 -22.88 13.92
C ALA A 285 -3.46 -22.95 14.44
N LYS A 286 -3.66 -22.39 15.64
CA LYS A 286 -4.99 -22.01 16.15
C LYS A 286 -5.17 -20.49 16.12
N LEU A 287 -4.09 -19.78 16.44
CA LEU A 287 -3.98 -18.33 16.34
C LEU A 287 -2.94 -17.99 15.26
N ALA A 288 -3.36 -17.20 14.27
CA ALA A 288 -2.49 -16.60 13.28
C ALA A 288 -2.45 -15.08 13.47
N VAL A 289 -1.26 -14.50 13.34
CA VAL A 289 -1.06 -13.05 13.49
C VAL A 289 -0.59 -12.47 12.15
N VAL A 290 -1.32 -11.48 11.66
CA VAL A 290 -0.99 -10.74 10.45
C VAL A 290 -0.57 -9.33 10.86
N VAL A 291 0.72 -9.05 10.68
CA VAL A 291 1.33 -7.76 11.01
C VAL A 291 1.39 -6.90 9.77
N VAL A 292 0.78 -5.71 9.84
CA VAL A 292 0.68 -4.77 8.72
C VAL A 292 1.17 -3.38 9.16
N PRO A 293 1.95 -2.65 8.34
CA PRO A 293 2.63 -1.42 8.78
C PRO A 293 1.69 -0.24 9.09
N PHE A 294 0.45 -0.23 8.58
CA PHE A 294 -0.46 0.91 8.71
C PHE A 294 -1.88 0.47 9.01
N ARG A 295 -2.61 1.29 9.78
CA ARG A 295 -4.03 1.06 10.10
C ARG A 295 -4.93 0.93 8.87
N ALA A 296 -4.72 1.76 7.85
CA ALA A 296 -5.51 1.66 6.60
C ALA A 296 -5.36 0.27 5.95
N LEU A 297 -4.17 -0.32 6.05
CA LEU A 297 -3.90 -1.67 5.56
C LEU A 297 -4.45 -2.75 6.50
N CYS A 298 -4.52 -2.51 7.81
CA CYS A 298 -5.25 -3.37 8.75
C CYS A 298 -6.72 -3.52 8.31
N HIS A 299 -7.37 -2.41 7.99
CA HIS A 299 -8.77 -2.41 7.57
C HIS A 299 -8.96 -3.17 6.25
N GLU A 300 -8.07 -2.97 5.27
CA GLU A 300 -8.14 -3.67 3.98
C GLU A 300 -7.90 -5.18 4.12
N VAL A 301 -6.81 -5.57 4.78
CA VAL A 301 -6.44 -6.99 4.94
C VAL A 301 -7.46 -7.69 5.83
N GLY A 302 -7.85 -7.07 6.95
CA GLY A 302 -8.88 -7.58 7.85
C GLY A 302 -10.22 -7.76 7.16
N GLY A 303 -10.69 -6.76 6.40
CA GLY A 303 -11.92 -6.86 5.62
C GLY A 303 -11.88 -7.97 4.57
N SER A 304 -10.78 -8.07 3.82
CA SER A 304 -10.59 -9.13 2.81
C SER A 304 -10.56 -10.53 3.43
N LEU A 305 -9.93 -10.67 4.59
CA LEU A 305 -9.87 -11.96 5.31
C LEU A 305 -11.23 -12.30 5.92
N ARG A 306 -11.97 -11.35 6.49
CA ARG A 306 -13.36 -11.56 6.96
C ARG A 306 -14.25 -12.09 5.85
N GLU A 307 -14.18 -11.51 4.65
CA GLU A 307 -14.94 -11.99 3.49
C GLU A 307 -14.53 -13.42 3.09
N SER A 308 -13.21 -13.68 3.04
CA SER A 308 -12.66 -14.99 2.63
C SER A 308 -12.97 -16.12 3.61
N PHE A 309 -13.06 -15.80 4.90
CA PHE A 309 -13.31 -16.75 5.99
C PHE A 309 -14.73 -16.69 6.57
N ALA A 310 -15.65 -15.92 5.95
CA ALA A 310 -17.00 -15.68 6.47
C ALA A 310 -17.85 -16.94 6.74
N SER A 311 -17.51 -18.05 6.07
CA SER A 311 -18.18 -19.36 6.18
C SER A 311 -17.33 -20.43 6.88
N ASP A 312 -16.19 -20.04 7.44
CA ASP A 312 -15.32 -20.90 8.26
C ASP A 312 -15.55 -20.60 9.75
N ASP A 313 -15.21 -21.55 10.64
CA ASP A 313 -15.17 -21.30 12.10
C ASP A 313 -13.89 -20.53 12.48
N VAL A 314 -13.74 -19.34 11.87
CA VAL A 314 -12.58 -18.46 12.00
C VAL A 314 -13.06 -17.05 12.34
N LYS A 315 -12.64 -16.52 13.49
CA LYS A 315 -12.83 -15.12 13.87
C LYS A 315 -11.66 -14.29 13.34
N VAL A 316 -11.97 -13.17 12.70
CA VAL A 316 -10.97 -12.24 12.15
C VAL A 316 -11.11 -10.90 12.84
N ASP A 317 -10.24 -10.65 13.81
CA ASP A 317 -10.31 -9.49 14.69
C ASP A 317 -9.29 -8.43 14.25
N GLU A 318 -9.81 -7.23 13.99
CA GLU A 318 -9.01 -6.06 13.70
C GLU A 318 -8.97 -5.18 14.95
N LEU A 319 -7.79 -5.05 15.57
CA LEU A 319 -7.67 -4.32 16.81
C LEU A 319 -7.53 -2.81 16.58
N SER A 320 -8.09 -2.04 17.51
CA SER A 320 -7.93 -0.58 17.51
C SER A 320 -6.45 -0.19 17.61
N ASP A 321 -6.10 0.92 16.97
CA ASP A 321 -4.75 1.48 17.05
C ASP A 321 -4.48 2.22 18.38
N ALA A 322 -5.46 2.30 19.30
CA ALA A 322 -5.19 2.81 20.65
C ALA A 322 -4.32 1.79 21.39
N LEU A 323 -3.29 2.24 22.14
CA LEU A 323 -2.44 1.35 22.93
C LEU A 323 -3.14 1.00 24.25
N GLN A 324 -4.21 0.21 24.13
CA GLN A 324 -5.08 -0.27 25.19
C GLN A 324 -5.33 -1.78 25.00
N ILE A 325 -5.83 -2.48 26.04
CA ILE A 325 -6.18 -3.90 25.95
C ILE A 325 -7.68 -4.00 25.63
N ASP A 326 -8.01 -3.91 24.34
CA ASP A 326 -9.40 -3.79 23.87
C ASP A 326 -10.05 -5.14 23.50
N PHE A 327 -9.34 -6.25 23.66
CA PHE A 327 -9.75 -7.59 23.15
C PHE A 327 -9.75 -8.68 24.24
N MET A 328 -10.11 -8.30 25.47
CA MET A 328 -10.03 -9.21 26.60
C MET A 328 -10.97 -10.41 26.51
N ALA A 329 -12.15 -10.25 25.90
CA ALA A 329 -13.09 -11.34 25.74
C ALA A 329 -12.48 -12.43 24.85
N GLU A 330 -11.86 -12.03 23.76
CA GLU A 330 -11.17 -12.88 22.80
C GLU A 330 -9.91 -13.50 23.44
N ILE A 331 -9.14 -12.74 24.22
CA ILE A 331 -8.05 -13.29 25.06
C ILE A 331 -8.60 -14.40 25.95
N ALA A 332 -9.68 -14.15 26.69
CA ALA A 332 -10.26 -15.12 27.61
C ALA A 332 -10.78 -16.36 26.87
N GLU A 333 -11.35 -16.22 25.67
CA GLU A 333 -11.71 -17.34 24.80
C GLU A 333 -10.47 -18.14 24.36
N ILE A 334 -9.40 -17.45 23.91
CA ILE A 334 -8.14 -18.08 23.48
C ILE A 334 -7.50 -18.89 24.62
N PHE A 335 -7.59 -18.41 25.87
CA PHE A 335 -7.05 -19.07 27.06
C PHE A 335 -8.04 -19.96 27.83
N GLY A 336 -9.32 -20.03 27.42
CA GLY A 336 -10.41 -20.68 28.14
C GLY A 336 -10.27 -22.21 28.31
N GLY A 337 -10.93 -22.75 29.35
CA GLY A 337 -10.76 -24.13 29.84
C GLY A 337 -11.47 -25.26 29.08
N GLU A 338 -12.33 -24.93 28.11
CA GLU A 338 -12.76 -25.87 27.06
C GLU A 338 -12.18 -25.33 25.75
N ALA A 339 -11.35 -26.14 25.08
CA ALA A 339 -10.65 -25.69 23.88
C ALA A 339 -11.68 -25.17 22.85
N PRO A 340 -11.66 -23.88 22.47
CA PRO A 340 -12.53 -23.40 21.42
C PRO A 340 -12.25 -24.20 20.15
N SER A 341 -13.30 -24.64 19.43
CA SER A 341 -13.13 -25.12 18.05
C SER A 341 -12.71 -23.99 17.12
N THR A 342 -13.03 -22.76 17.50
CA THR A 342 -12.85 -21.54 16.72
C THR A 342 -11.38 -21.15 16.59
N GLN A 343 -10.98 -20.82 15.36
CA GLN A 343 -9.66 -20.32 15.01
C GLN A 343 -9.65 -18.80 14.97
N TYR A 344 -8.50 -18.17 15.19
CA TYR A 344 -8.38 -16.71 15.27
C TYR A 344 -7.33 -16.17 14.31
N ILE A 345 -7.69 -15.10 13.60
CA ILE A 345 -6.76 -14.26 12.85
C ILE A 345 -6.75 -12.87 13.48
N LEU A 346 -5.60 -12.44 13.99
CA LEU A 346 -5.42 -11.08 14.48
C LEU A 346 -4.72 -10.23 13.43
N VAL A 347 -5.35 -9.13 13.03
CA VAL A 347 -4.76 -8.15 12.10
C VAL A 347 -4.46 -6.86 12.86
N LEU A 348 -3.19 -6.48 12.92
CA LEU A 348 -2.75 -5.34 13.72
C LEU A 348 -1.42 -4.73 13.27
N THR A 349 -1.16 -3.52 13.76
CA THR A 349 0.12 -2.84 13.60
C THR A 349 1.20 -3.51 14.46
N PRO A 350 2.49 -3.39 14.07
CA PRO A 350 3.59 -3.91 14.86
C PRO A 350 3.53 -3.40 16.30
N GLU A 351 3.38 -2.08 16.47
CA GLU A 351 3.38 -1.42 17.77
C GLU A 351 2.29 -1.95 18.70
N LYS A 352 1.10 -2.19 18.17
CA LYS A 352 -0.02 -2.79 18.93
C LYS A 352 0.30 -4.23 19.33
N LEU A 353 0.89 -5.03 18.44
CA LEU A 353 1.27 -6.42 18.74
C LEU A 353 2.28 -6.47 19.89
N LEU A 354 3.30 -5.63 19.81
CA LEU A 354 4.32 -5.55 20.86
C LEU A 354 3.73 -5.09 22.19
N TYR A 355 2.90 -4.05 22.17
CA TYR A 355 2.20 -3.58 23.37
C TYR A 355 1.40 -4.72 24.01
N ILE A 356 0.64 -5.49 23.22
CA ILE A 356 -0.15 -6.63 23.71
C ILE A 356 0.75 -7.71 24.31
N LEU A 357 1.81 -8.12 23.60
CA LEU A 357 2.70 -9.20 24.07
C LEU A 357 3.47 -8.82 25.33
N ARG A 358 3.85 -7.54 25.50
CA ARG A 358 4.48 -7.06 26.74
C ARG A 358 3.51 -7.02 27.93
N GLN A 359 2.21 -6.86 27.68
CA GLN A 359 1.19 -6.92 28.73
C GLN A 359 0.73 -8.36 29.02
N GLN A 360 0.64 -9.20 28.00
CA GLN A 360 0.19 -10.59 28.07
C GLN A 360 1.16 -11.54 27.35
N PRO A 361 2.33 -11.85 27.96
CA PRO A 361 3.36 -12.67 27.32
C PRO A 361 2.91 -14.09 26.97
N ALA A 362 1.92 -14.63 27.71
CA ALA A 362 1.38 -15.97 27.50
C ALA A 362 0.76 -16.16 26.10
N LEU A 363 0.36 -15.06 25.42
CA LEU A 363 -0.27 -15.13 24.10
C LEU A 363 0.71 -15.66 23.04
N SER A 364 2.01 -15.40 23.21
CA SER A 364 3.06 -15.87 22.29
C SER A 364 3.06 -17.39 22.09
N GLN A 365 2.69 -18.16 23.12
CA GLN A 365 2.68 -19.62 23.09
C GLN A 365 1.51 -20.20 22.29
N GLN A 366 0.47 -19.40 22.01
CA GLN A 366 -0.69 -19.83 21.24
C GLN A 366 -0.56 -19.55 19.74
N ILE A 367 0.39 -18.69 19.35
CA ILE A 367 0.61 -18.30 17.96
C ILE A 367 1.27 -19.47 17.21
N GLY A 368 0.66 -19.91 16.10
CA GLY A 368 1.25 -20.93 15.21
C GLY A 368 1.77 -20.39 13.89
N LEU A 369 1.38 -19.17 13.52
CA LEU A 369 1.77 -18.51 12.27
C LEU A 369 1.85 -16.99 12.47
N VAL A 370 2.93 -16.38 11.99
CA VAL A 370 3.08 -14.93 11.88
C VAL A 370 3.39 -14.55 10.44
N ALA A 371 2.57 -13.67 9.87
CA ALA A 371 2.76 -13.12 8.53
C ALA A 371 3.00 -11.61 8.61
N TYR A 372 4.15 -11.16 8.12
CA TYR A 372 4.51 -9.76 7.98
C TYR A 372 4.23 -9.30 6.56
N ASP A 373 3.25 -8.41 6.38
CA ASP A 373 2.98 -7.80 5.07
C ASP A 373 3.74 -6.47 4.92
N GLU A 374 4.13 -6.16 3.69
CA GLU A 374 4.96 -5.01 3.33
C GLU A 374 6.23 -4.86 4.20
N GLY A 375 6.88 -5.98 4.52
CA GLY A 375 8.01 -6.07 5.45
C GLY A 375 9.32 -5.41 5.00
N HIS A 376 9.32 -4.46 4.07
CA HIS A 376 10.51 -3.71 3.63
C HIS A 376 10.72 -2.38 4.38
N GLN A 377 9.83 -2.02 5.31
CA GLN A 377 9.78 -0.71 5.96
C GLN A 377 10.90 -0.41 7.00
N PHE A 378 11.98 -1.20 7.05
CA PHE A 378 13.08 -1.09 8.04
C PHE A 378 13.91 0.22 7.94
N ASP A 379 13.85 0.90 6.80
CA ASP A 379 14.65 2.09 6.48
C ASP A 379 13.83 3.41 6.56
N SER A 380 12.71 3.39 7.30
CA SER A 380 11.76 4.50 7.47
C SER A 380 11.99 5.37 8.72
N GLY A 381 13.25 5.72 9.02
CA GLY A 381 13.60 6.60 10.14
C GLY A 381 13.27 5.99 11.50
N SER A 382 12.61 6.73 12.40
CA SER A 382 12.32 6.24 13.76
C SER A 382 11.38 5.03 13.77
N ARG A 383 10.43 4.95 12.84
CA ARG A 383 9.53 3.79 12.71
C ARG A 383 10.27 2.56 12.19
N GLY A 384 11.23 2.74 11.28
CA GLY A 384 12.09 1.66 10.80
C GLY A 384 12.89 1.00 11.92
N ILE A 385 13.48 1.80 12.82
CA ILE A 385 14.17 1.29 14.01
C ILE A 385 13.22 0.52 14.92
N LEU A 386 12.07 1.12 15.23
CA LEU A 386 11.06 0.49 16.07
C LEU A 386 10.63 -0.86 15.48
N TYR A 387 10.34 -0.89 14.18
CA TYR A 387 9.90 -2.10 13.48
C TYR A 387 10.98 -3.19 13.51
N GLU A 388 12.24 -2.85 13.23
CA GLU A 388 13.35 -3.80 13.29
C GLU A 388 13.58 -4.38 14.69
N LEU A 389 13.67 -3.52 15.71
CA LEU A 389 13.84 -3.97 17.10
C LEU A 389 12.66 -4.81 17.57
N LEU A 390 11.45 -4.45 17.14
CA LEU A 390 10.24 -5.18 17.42
C LEU A 390 10.23 -6.56 16.77
N LEU A 391 10.61 -6.70 15.50
CA LEU A 391 10.73 -8.00 14.86
C LEU A 391 11.80 -8.86 15.54
N THR A 392 12.91 -8.24 15.98
CA THR A 392 13.97 -8.91 16.74
C THR A 392 13.43 -9.45 18.06
N GLU A 393 12.65 -8.66 18.79
CA GLU A 393 12.01 -9.07 20.04
C GLU A 393 10.95 -10.15 19.82
N LEU A 394 10.11 -10.03 18.78
CA LEU A 394 9.13 -11.04 18.42
C LEU A 394 9.80 -12.38 18.12
N LYS A 395 10.86 -12.37 17.32
CA LYS A 395 11.63 -13.59 17.01
C LYS A 395 12.14 -14.27 18.27
N ALA A 396 12.56 -13.49 19.27
CA ALA A 396 13.06 -14.03 20.54
C ALA A 396 11.97 -14.63 21.43
N ILE A 397 10.73 -14.11 21.36
CA ILE A 397 9.60 -14.54 22.19
C ILE A 397 8.81 -15.68 21.53
N LEU A 398 8.79 -15.76 20.19
CA LEU A 398 8.03 -16.77 19.45
C LEU A 398 8.70 -18.16 19.55
N PRO A 399 7.91 -19.23 19.74
CA PRO A 399 8.42 -20.60 19.68
C PRO A 399 9.07 -20.95 18.32
N HIS A 400 10.08 -21.83 18.33
CA HIS A 400 10.82 -22.21 17.12
C HIS A 400 9.97 -22.93 16.05
N ASN A 401 8.83 -23.52 16.41
CA ASN A 401 7.92 -24.20 15.50
C ASN A 401 6.90 -23.26 14.83
N VAL A 402 6.89 -21.97 15.17
CA VAL A 402 6.00 -20.99 14.55
C VAL A 402 6.42 -20.77 13.10
N GLN A 403 5.47 -20.90 12.18
CA GLN A 403 5.71 -20.53 10.79
C GLN A 403 5.81 -19.01 10.70
N THR A 404 6.91 -18.51 10.14
CA THR A 404 7.18 -17.08 9.98
C THR A 404 7.32 -16.73 8.51
N ILE A 405 6.51 -15.79 8.03
CA ILE A 405 6.49 -15.40 6.61
C ILE A 405 6.61 -13.89 6.51
N LEU A 406 7.53 -13.42 5.67
CA LEU A 406 7.62 -12.01 5.30
C LEU A 406 7.25 -11.85 3.83
N ILE A 407 6.16 -11.15 3.55
CA ILE A 407 5.71 -10.84 2.18
C ILE A 407 6.09 -9.39 1.88
N SER A 408 6.80 -9.17 0.78
CA SER A 408 7.20 -7.84 0.34
C SER A 408 7.29 -7.78 -1.19
N ALA A 409 7.39 -6.57 -1.73
CA ALA A 409 7.47 -6.38 -3.18
C ALA A 409 8.88 -6.61 -3.73
N VAL A 410 9.86 -5.79 -3.31
CA VAL A 410 11.25 -5.87 -3.77
C VAL A 410 12.17 -5.59 -2.58
N ILE A 411 13.13 -6.50 -2.34
CA ILE A 411 14.16 -6.41 -1.29
C ILE A 411 15.46 -6.92 -1.92
N LYS A 412 16.41 -6.03 -2.22
CA LYS A 412 17.64 -6.41 -2.92
C LYS A 412 18.50 -7.42 -2.13
N ASN A 413 18.58 -7.26 -0.81
CA ASN A 413 19.29 -8.11 0.13
C ASN A 413 18.34 -9.08 0.87
N ALA A 414 17.51 -9.81 0.11
CA ALA A 414 16.50 -10.71 0.68
C ALA A 414 17.09 -11.83 1.56
N GLU A 415 18.20 -12.42 1.16
CA GLU A 415 18.86 -13.49 1.93
C GLU A 415 19.30 -13.04 3.34
N PRO A 416 20.07 -11.94 3.50
CA PRO A 416 20.37 -11.40 4.83
C PRO A 416 19.14 -11.13 5.69
N VAL A 417 18.09 -10.54 5.11
CA VAL A 417 16.84 -10.24 5.83
C VAL A 417 16.13 -11.54 6.27
N ALA A 418 16.09 -12.55 5.41
CA ALA A 418 15.48 -13.84 5.71
C ALA A 418 16.25 -14.58 6.82
N ASN A 419 17.59 -14.62 6.73
CA ASN A 419 18.44 -15.24 7.74
C ASN A 419 18.31 -14.53 9.10
N TRP A 420 18.23 -13.20 9.10
CA TRP A 420 18.02 -12.42 10.32
C TRP A 420 16.67 -12.72 10.97
N LEU A 421 15.56 -12.67 10.23
CA LEU A 421 14.22 -12.78 10.81
C LEU A 421 13.84 -14.24 11.13
N ILE A 422 14.19 -15.18 10.25
CA ILE A 422 13.71 -16.56 10.32
C ILE A 422 14.82 -17.50 10.83
N GLY A 423 16.06 -17.31 10.38
CA GLY A 423 17.21 -18.16 10.76
C GLY A 423 17.73 -19.02 9.61
N GLU A 424 18.66 -19.92 9.93
CA GLU A 424 19.25 -20.85 8.96
C GLU A 424 18.19 -21.81 8.42
N GLY A 425 18.02 -21.85 7.09
CA GLY A 425 16.97 -22.62 6.42
C GLY A 425 15.77 -21.79 5.94
N ALA A 426 15.80 -20.47 6.10
CA ALA A 426 14.79 -19.58 5.56
C ALA A 426 14.68 -19.70 4.03
N VAL A 427 13.45 -19.89 3.53
CA VAL A 427 13.22 -19.99 2.09
C VAL A 427 13.05 -18.60 1.49
N VAL A 428 13.92 -18.21 0.56
CA VAL A 428 13.76 -16.98 -0.22
C VAL A 428 13.05 -17.30 -1.53
N VAL A 429 11.92 -16.64 -1.75
CA VAL A 429 11.09 -16.78 -2.96
C VAL A 429 11.18 -15.50 -3.77
N ASP A 430 11.88 -15.55 -4.90
CA ASP A 430 11.98 -14.41 -5.83
C ASP A 430 10.95 -14.53 -6.97
N GLY A 431 9.87 -13.77 -6.84
CA GLY A 431 8.85 -13.59 -7.87
C GLY A 431 8.87 -12.19 -8.51
N THR A 432 9.96 -11.42 -8.39
CA THR A 432 10.01 -10.00 -8.79
C THR A 432 9.77 -9.74 -10.27
N THR A 433 9.97 -10.74 -11.12
CA THR A 433 9.75 -10.69 -12.58
C THR A 433 8.35 -11.13 -13.01
N LEU A 434 7.56 -11.70 -12.10
CA LEU A 434 6.22 -12.25 -12.38
C LEU A 434 5.17 -11.14 -12.36
N PHE A 435 5.16 -10.30 -13.42
CA PHE A 435 4.14 -9.26 -13.58
C PHE A 435 2.88 -9.81 -14.27
N PRO A 436 1.71 -9.83 -13.60
CA PRO A 436 0.48 -10.37 -14.18
C PRO A 436 -0.13 -9.47 -15.27
N THR A 437 0.35 -8.22 -15.41
CA THR A 437 -0.15 -7.22 -16.37
C THR A 437 1.02 -6.44 -16.98
N ALA A 438 0.91 -6.05 -18.25
CA ALA A 438 1.92 -5.22 -18.93
C ALA A 438 1.91 -3.77 -18.40
N ARG A 439 3.04 -3.07 -18.54
CA ARG A 439 3.15 -1.63 -18.23
C ARG A 439 3.89 -0.90 -19.35
N SER A 440 3.29 0.16 -19.87
CA SER A 440 3.92 1.12 -20.76
C SER A 440 4.51 2.27 -19.96
N ILE A 441 5.71 2.71 -20.32
CA ILE A 441 6.34 3.91 -19.75
C ILE A 441 6.38 4.98 -20.82
N ALA A 442 5.94 6.19 -20.48
CA ALA A 442 6.01 7.35 -21.35
C ALA A 442 6.65 8.55 -20.64
N PHE A 443 7.36 9.37 -21.41
CA PHE A 443 7.85 10.67 -20.97
C PHE A 443 7.23 11.77 -21.82
N ALA A 444 6.78 12.83 -21.16
CA ALA A 444 6.29 14.02 -21.84
C ALA A 444 7.45 14.77 -22.52
N SER A 445 7.17 15.35 -23.68
CA SER A 445 8.07 16.24 -24.41
C SER A 445 7.25 17.39 -24.99
N TRP A 446 7.69 18.63 -24.80
CA TRP A 446 6.94 19.83 -25.17
C TRP A 446 7.80 20.93 -25.82
N LEU A 447 8.69 20.50 -26.72
CA LEU A 447 9.49 21.37 -27.59
C LEU A 447 8.62 22.12 -28.62
N GLU A 448 7.64 21.41 -29.18
CA GLU A 448 6.77 21.92 -30.24
C GLU A 448 5.59 22.76 -29.68
N SER A 449 4.76 23.28 -30.59
CA SER A 449 3.50 23.96 -30.25
C SER A 449 2.53 23.04 -29.52
N THR A 450 2.49 21.76 -29.91
CA THR A 450 1.76 20.68 -29.25
C THR A 450 2.76 19.70 -28.63
N GLY A 451 2.52 19.28 -27.39
CA GLY A 451 3.37 18.29 -26.72
C GLY A 451 3.05 16.87 -27.15
N GLN A 452 4.00 15.96 -26.94
CA GLN A 452 3.94 14.55 -27.30
C GLN A 452 4.32 13.67 -26.12
N LEU A 453 3.97 12.40 -26.20
CA LEU A 453 4.46 11.35 -25.29
C LEU A 453 5.41 10.43 -26.05
N ARG A 454 6.61 10.19 -25.51
CA ARG A 454 7.58 9.21 -26.04
C ARG A 454 7.53 7.95 -25.20
N PHE A 455 7.30 6.80 -25.81
CA PHE A 455 7.13 5.51 -25.14
C PHE A 455 8.42 4.70 -25.12
N PHE A 456 8.69 4.03 -24.00
CA PHE A 456 9.86 3.21 -23.75
C PHE A 456 9.44 1.87 -23.14
N ASP A 457 9.30 0.85 -23.98
CA ASP A 457 8.89 -0.50 -23.61
C ASP A 457 10.09 -1.45 -23.46
N GLU A 458 11.20 -1.18 -24.16
CA GLU A 458 12.45 -1.91 -23.97
C GLU A 458 13.03 -1.67 -22.56
N ARG A 459 13.57 -2.74 -21.96
CA ARG A 459 14.32 -2.70 -20.69
C ARG A 459 15.77 -3.12 -20.95
N PRO A 460 16.77 -2.39 -20.43
CA PRO A 460 16.68 -1.14 -19.67
C PRO A 460 16.26 0.06 -20.55
N VAL A 461 15.64 1.06 -19.91
CA VAL A 461 15.18 2.29 -20.60
C VAL A 461 16.38 3.15 -20.98
N ARG A 462 16.48 3.53 -22.26
CA ARG A 462 17.56 4.37 -22.79
C ARG A 462 17.02 5.59 -23.50
N ARG A 463 17.62 6.76 -23.25
CA ARG A 463 17.10 8.06 -23.71
C ARG A 463 17.05 8.20 -25.23
N ASP A 464 18.07 7.68 -25.90
CA ASP A 464 18.27 7.75 -27.34
C ASP A 464 17.41 6.74 -28.12
N LYS A 465 16.81 5.77 -27.43
CA LYS A 465 16.07 4.66 -28.05
C LYS A 465 14.66 4.55 -27.46
N PHE A 466 13.78 5.46 -27.88
CA PHE A 466 12.33 5.31 -27.64
C PHE A 466 11.70 4.39 -28.69
N ASP A 467 10.65 3.66 -28.30
CA ASP A 467 10.02 2.66 -29.15
C ASP A 467 9.11 3.29 -30.19
N TYR A 468 8.22 4.18 -29.74
CA TYR A 468 7.34 4.98 -30.58
C TYR A 468 6.93 6.26 -29.83
N PHE A 469 6.26 7.17 -30.52
CA PHE A 469 5.75 8.40 -29.92
C PHE A 469 4.28 8.60 -30.29
N VAL A 470 3.58 9.42 -29.50
CA VAL A 470 2.23 9.89 -29.80
C VAL A 470 2.22 11.41 -29.79
N PRO A 471 1.96 12.07 -30.93
CA PRO A 471 1.95 13.53 -31.03
C PRO A 471 0.65 14.14 -30.49
N ARG A 472 0.61 15.48 -30.32
CA ARG A 472 -0.60 16.26 -30.00
C ARG A 472 -1.32 15.83 -28.72
N VAL A 473 -0.57 15.39 -27.72
CA VAL A 473 -1.11 14.97 -26.43
C VAL A 473 -1.30 16.16 -25.49
N ILE A 474 -0.51 17.24 -25.66
CA ILE A 474 -0.57 18.42 -24.78
C ILE A 474 -0.82 19.67 -25.62
N GLU A 475 -1.87 20.41 -25.31
CA GLU A 475 -2.24 21.64 -26.00
C GLU A 475 -2.52 22.77 -25.01
N GLN A 476 -1.94 23.94 -25.26
CA GLN A 476 -2.10 25.12 -24.41
C GLN A 476 -3.37 25.89 -24.78
N GLN A 477 -4.18 26.18 -23.77
CA GLN A 477 -5.40 26.98 -23.90
C GLN A 477 -5.26 28.30 -23.11
N ASP A 478 -5.85 29.37 -23.65
CA ASP A 478 -6.01 30.65 -22.96
C ASP A 478 -7.15 30.58 -21.92
N LEU A 479 -6.91 31.08 -20.70
CA LEU A 479 -7.90 31.15 -19.62
C LEU A 479 -8.56 32.52 -19.52
N LEU A 480 -9.82 32.61 -19.09
CA LEU A 480 -10.45 33.92 -18.90
C LEU A 480 -9.72 34.78 -17.86
N LYS A 481 -9.63 36.08 -18.14
CA LYS A 481 -9.01 37.09 -17.26
C LYS A 481 -9.94 37.42 -16.09
N LYS A 482 -9.35 37.61 -14.90
CA LYS A 482 -10.08 38.19 -13.76
C LYS A 482 -10.21 39.71 -13.91
N PRO A 483 -11.26 40.35 -13.35
CA PRO A 483 -11.36 41.80 -13.33
C PRO A 483 -10.13 42.39 -12.63
N LYS A 484 -9.30 43.16 -13.35
CA LYS A 484 -7.98 43.74 -12.96
C LYS A 484 -6.72 42.98 -13.42
N GLU A 485 -6.83 41.79 -14.04
CA GLU A 485 -5.65 41.08 -14.54
C GLU A 485 -5.27 41.56 -15.95
N LYS A 486 -4.05 42.06 -16.14
CA LYS A 486 -3.56 42.52 -17.46
C LYS A 486 -3.02 41.36 -18.31
N LYS A 487 -2.27 40.45 -17.69
CA LYS A 487 -1.61 39.32 -18.35
C LYS A 487 -2.61 38.20 -18.64
N GLN A 488 -2.57 37.68 -19.87
CA GLN A 488 -3.31 36.49 -20.27
C GLN A 488 -2.69 35.26 -19.59
N ARG A 489 -3.49 34.50 -18.84
CA ARG A 489 -3.08 33.23 -18.24
C ARG A 489 -3.38 32.10 -19.20
N LYS A 490 -2.58 31.04 -19.14
CA LYS A 490 -2.71 29.87 -20.01
C LYS A 490 -2.76 28.61 -19.17
N PHE A 491 -3.25 27.52 -19.74
CA PHE A 491 -3.21 26.19 -19.13
C PHE A 491 -3.07 25.11 -20.20
N PRO A 492 -2.12 24.17 -20.08
CA PRO A 492 -1.02 24.18 -19.10
C PRO A 492 -0.01 25.30 -19.38
N GLU A 493 0.72 25.78 -18.36
CA GLU A 493 1.80 26.76 -18.52
C GLU A 493 3.16 26.09 -18.83
N LYS A 494 4.01 26.73 -19.66
CA LYS A 494 5.42 26.34 -19.88
C LYS A 494 6.33 27.06 -18.86
N GLY A 495 7.42 26.44 -18.45
CA GLY A 495 8.42 27.02 -17.52
C GLY A 495 8.67 26.20 -16.27
N GLU A 496 9.05 26.86 -15.17
CA GLU A 496 9.52 26.23 -13.92
C GLU A 496 8.46 25.35 -13.22
N ASP A 497 7.17 25.68 -13.37
CA ASP A 497 6.03 24.91 -12.85
C ASP A 497 5.35 24.00 -13.90
N ALA A 498 5.94 23.85 -15.10
CA ALA A 498 5.32 23.11 -16.20
C ALA A 498 4.95 21.68 -15.83
N ALA A 499 5.79 20.99 -15.04
CA ALA A 499 5.51 19.62 -14.64
C ALA A 499 4.17 19.49 -13.87
N LYS A 500 3.81 20.47 -13.05
CA LYS A 500 2.55 20.45 -12.27
C LYS A 500 1.35 20.68 -13.18
N ASP A 501 1.42 21.70 -14.02
CA ASP A 501 0.34 22.05 -14.95
C ASP A 501 0.15 20.98 -16.02
N VAL A 502 1.23 20.41 -16.56
CA VAL A 502 1.19 19.27 -17.49
C VAL A 502 0.59 18.04 -16.80
N SER A 503 0.95 17.76 -15.56
CA SER A 503 0.36 16.64 -14.81
C SER A 503 -1.14 16.78 -14.64
N LEU A 504 -1.61 17.97 -14.27
CA LEU A 504 -3.04 18.27 -14.16
C LEU A 504 -3.76 18.19 -15.51
N TYR A 505 -3.16 18.73 -16.57
CA TYR A 505 -3.72 18.71 -17.91
C TYR A 505 -3.88 17.27 -18.42
N LEU A 506 -2.84 16.45 -18.29
CA LEU A 506 -2.88 15.04 -18.64
C LEU A 506 -3.92 14.30 -17.78
N GLY A 507 -4.00 14.63 -16.49
CA GLY A 507 -5.02 14.14 -15.58
C GLY A 507 -6.43 14.36 -16.12
N ILE A 508 -6.81 15.62 -16.36
CA ILE A 508 -8.12 16.01 -16.90
C ILE A 508 -8.39 15.34 -18.25
N SER A 509 -7.36 15.23 -19.10
CA SER A 509 -7.51 14.68 -20.45
C SER A 509 -7.69 13.16 -20.48
N LEU A 510 -7.15 12.43 -19.49
CA LEU A 510 -7.14 10.96 -19.46
C LEU A 510 -8.25 10.35 -18.60
N VAL A 511 -8.85 11.13 -17.68
CA VAL A 511 -9.99 10.69 -16.85
C VAL A 511 -11.16 10.09 -17.66
N PRO A 512 -11.52 10.59 -18.86
CA PRO A 512 -12.55 9.95 -19.70
C PRO A 512 -12.21 8.49 -20.06
N GLN A 513 -10.92 8.17 -20.16
CA GLN A 513 -10.41 6.88 -20.64
C GLN A 513 -10.19 5.88 -19.49
N GLY A 514 -10.13 6.33 -18.24
CA GLY A 514 -9.96 5.47 -17.08
C GLY A 514 -9.53 6.24 -15.84
N ALA A 515 -9.35 5.52 -14.72
CA ALA A 515 -8.89 6.12 -13.48
C ALA A 515 -7.46 6.64 -13.60
N VAL A 516 -7.24 7.88 -13.14
CA VAL A 516 -5.96 8.59 -13.19
C VAL A 516 -5.51 8.97 -11.78
N ALA A 517 -4.24 8.70 -11.48
CA ALA A 517 -3.59 9.19 -10.27
C ALA A 517 -2.41 10.10 -10.64
N VAL A 518 -2.36 11.30 -10.06
CA VAL A 518 -1.22 12.20 -10.16
C VAL A 518 -0.39 12.06 -8.90
N PHE A 519 0.81 11.50 -9.03
CA PHE A 519 1.76 11.38 -7.94
C PHE A 519 2.68 12.60 -7.87
N CYS A 520 2.78 13.18 -6.68
CA CYS A 520 3.66 14.30 -6.37
C CYS A 520 4.44 14.06 -5.08
N GLY A 521 5.66 14.59 -5.00
CA GLY A 521 6.59 14.30 -3.91
C GLY A 521 6.36 15.07 -2.60
N LYS A 522 5.42 16.02 -2.56
CA LYS A 522 5.18 16.85 -1.38
C LYS A 522 3.69 17.17 -1.21
N LYS A 523 3.26 17.27 0.06
CA LYS A 523 1.86 17.55 0.44
C LYS A 523 1.40 18.92 -0.05
N ASP A 524 2.27 19.93 0.06
CA ASP A 524 2.03 21.29 -0.42
C ASP A 524 1.80 21.37 -1.94
N THR A 525 2.48 20.51 -2.70
CA THR A 525 2.34 20.39 -4.15
C THR A 525 0.99 19.78 -4.52
N ALA A 526 0.56 18.74 -3.78
CA ALA A 526 -0.76 18.13 -3.97
C ALA A 526 -1.88 19.16 -3.75
N GLU A 527 -1.84 19.90 -2.63
CA GLU A 527 -2.81 20.97 -2.37
C GLU A 527 -2.71 22.12 -3.37
N GLY A 528 -1.50 22.46 -3.80
CA GLY A 528 -1.25 23.46 -4.84
C GLY A 528 -1.92 23.09 -6.16
N MET A 529 -1.85 21.83 -6.55
CA MET A 529 -2.54 21.32 -7.74
C MET A 529 -4.07 21.34 -7.58
N ALA A 530 -4.60 20.99 -6.41
CA ALA A 530 -6.03 21.10 -6.11
C ALA A 530 -6.54 22.56 -6.17
N LYS A 531 -5.74 23.52 -5.69
CA LYS A 531 -6.03 24.95 -5.86
C LYS A 531 -5.99 25.37 -7.33
N ARG A 532 -5.02 24.83 -8.09
CA ARG A 532 -4.83 25.15 -9.50
C ARG A 532 -5.98 24.65 -10.36
N ILE A 533 -6.48 23.42 -10.17
CA ILE A 533 -7.64 22.92 -10.93
C ILE A 533 -8.90 23.76 -10.66
N VAL A 534 -9.15 24.15 -9.39
CA VAL A 534 -10.26 25.05 -9.04
C VAL A 534 -10.11 26.40 -9.75
N GLU A 535 -8.90 26.97 -9.76
CA GLU A 535 -8.63 28.22 -10.49
C GLU A 535 -8.92 28.10 -11.99
N VAL A 536 -8.45 27.02 -12.62
CA VAL A 536 -8.58 26.76 -14.06
C VAL A 536 -10.06 26.66 -14.46
N TYR A 537 -10.85 25.87 -13.73
CA TYR A 537 -12.30 25.73 -14.02
C TYR A 537 -13.10 26.99 -13.68
N THR A 538 -12.72 27.75 -12.64
CA THR A 538 -13.33 29.05 -12.35
C THR A 538 -13.13 30.04 -13.51
N ARG A 539 -12.07 29.88 -14.30
CA ARG A 539 -11.77 30.67 -15.50
C ARG A 539 -12.34 30.07 -16.80
N GLN A 540 -13.34 29.19 -16.70
CA GLN A 540 -14.05 28.55 -17.82
C GLN A 540 -13.15 27.76 -18.78
N TYR A 541 -12.31 26.90 -18.21
CA TYR A 541 -11.60 25.91 -19.01
C TYR A 541 -12.58 25.02 -19.80
N GLN A 542 -12.25 24.68 -21.05
CA GLN A 542 -13.23 24.12 -21.99
C GLN A 542 -13.43 22.61 -21.84
N LYS A 543 -12.40 21.86 -21.40
CA LYS A 543 -12.54 20.41 -21.26
C LYS A 543 -13.46 20.06 -20.08
N PRO A 544 -14.33 19.03 -20.20
CA PRO A 544 -15.19 18.59 -19.11
C PRO A 544 -14.41 18.29 -17.83
N ALA A 545 -14.98 18.59 -16.67
CA ALA A 545 -14.36 18.33 -15.39
C ALA A 545 -14.33 16.82 -15.07
N PRO A 546 -13.37 16.36 -14.24
CA PRO A 546 -13.28 14.95 -13.84
C PRO A 546 -14.56 14.35 -13.21
N ASN A 547 -15.38 15.17 -12.55
CA ASN A 547 -16.69 14.76 -12.02
C ASN A 547 -17.62 14.19 -13.10
N ASN A 548 -17.60 14.68 -14.33
CA ASN A 548 -18.46 14.22 -15.43
C ASN A 548 -18.25 12.74 -15.78
N PHE A 549 -17.13 12.16 -15.37
CA PHE A 549 -16.77 10.77 -15.67
C PHE A 549 -16.79 9.86 -14.45
N SER A 550 -17.10 10.41 -13.27
CA SER A 550 -17.20 9.69 -11.99
C SER A 550 -18.68 9.45 -11.62
N ASP A 551 -18.93 8.57 -10.65
CA ASP A 551 -20.27 8.32 -10.14
C ASP A 551 -20.82 9.57 -9.44
N GLN A 552 -21.97 10.06 -9.88
CA GLN A 552 -22.53 11.33 -9.39
C GLN A 552 -23.03 11.24 -7.95
N VAL A 553 -23.46 10.06 -7.50
CA VAL A 553 -23.92 9.86 -6.12
C VAL A 553 -22.71 9.89 -5.19
N GLU A 554 -21.64 9.18 -5.55
CA GLU A 554 -20.41 9.17 -4.77
C GLU A 554 -19.73 10.55 -4.74
N ILE A 555 -19.70 11.29 -5.86
CA ILE A 555 -19.18 12.67 -5.88
C ILE A 555 -19.94 13.56 -4.90
N LYS A 556 -21.28 13.50 -4.88
CA LYS A 556 -22.10 14.29 -3.95
C LYS A 556 -21.82 13.89 -2.51
N ALA A 557 -21.77 12.59 -2.22
CA ALA A 557 -21.52 12.08 -0.87
C ALA A 557 -20.12 12.46 -0.36
N MET A 558 -19.09 12.34 -1.20
CA MET A 558 -17.72 12.79 -0.90
C MET A 558 -17.66 14.30 -0.69
N THR A 559 -18.33 15.08 -1.54
CA THR A 559 -18.38 16.54 -1.42
C THR A 559 -19.07 16.97 -0.13
N ALA A 560 -20.16 16.30 0.26
CA ALA A 560 -20.86 16.54 1.52
C ALA A 560 -19.96 16.23 2.73
N LEU A 561 -19.26 15.09 2.72
CA LEU A 561 -18.31 14.73 3.78
C LEU A 561 -17.17 15.75 3.91
N ILE A 562 -16.54 16.12 2.79
CA ILE A 562 -15.48 17.15 2.75
C ILE A 562 -16.03 18.52 3.20
N GLY A 563 -17.27 18.84 2.84
CA GLY A 563 -17.96 20.05 3.27
C GLY A 563 -18.15 20.12 4.78
N LYS A 564 -18.54 19.01 5.43
CA LYS A 564 -18.65 18.93 6.89
C LYS A 564 -17.29 19.05 7.59
N HIS A 565 -16.23 18.47 7.01
CA HIS A 565 -14.88 18.60 7.55
C HIS A 565 -14.32 20.02 7.40
N PHE A 566 -14.28 20.57 6.17
CA PHE A 566 -13.51 21.78 5.83
C PHE A 566 -14.35 23.01 5.51
N GLY A 567 -15.67 22.87 5.33
CA GLY A 567 -16.58 23.92 4.90
C GLY A 567 -16.61 24.12 3.37
N GLU A 568 -17.75 24.60 2.87
CA GLU A 568 -18.00 24.79 1.42
C GLU A 568 -17.09 25.84 0.76
N ALA A 569 -16.57 26.79 1.55
CA ALA A 569 -15.64 27.80 1.05
C ALA A 569 -14.24 27.23 0.74
N SER A 570 -13.91 26.03 1.27
CA SER A 570 -12.61 25.39 1.09
C SER A 570 -12.34 25.06 -0.38
N TYR A 571 -11.08 25.18 -0.79
CA TYR A 571 -10.67 24.72 -2.12
C TYR A 571 -10.75 23.19 -2.24
N LEU A 572 -10.67 22.44 -1.13
CA LEU A 572 -10.84 20.98 -1.14
C LEU A 572 -12.29 20.61 -1.48
N PHE A 573 -13.27 21.35 -0.94
CA PHE A 573 -14.68 21.20 -1.30
C PHE A 573 -14.90 21.49 -2.78
N LYS A 574 -14.41 22.62 -3.27
CA LYS A 574 -14.52 23.01 -4.69
C LYS A 574 -13.80 22.04 -5.63
N ALA A 575 -12.67 21.48 -5.20
CA ALA A 575 -11.95 20.46 -5.96
C ALA A 575 -12.77 19.15 -6.01
N ALA A 576 -13.39 18.75 -4.90
CA ALA A 576 -14.27 17.59 -4.84
C ALA A 576 -15.51 17.75 -5.74
N GLU A 577 -16.10 18.94 -5.82
CA GLU A 577 -17.18 19.25 -6.77
C GLU A 577 -16.74 19.02 -8.23
N LEU A 578 -15.48 19.32 -8.56
CA LEU A 578 -14.88 19.06 -9.87
C LEU A 578 -14.41 17.61 -10.04
N GLY A 579 -14.60 16.75 -9.03
CA GLY A 579 -14.18 15.34 -9.04
C GLY A 579 -12.68 15.14 -8.84
N CYS A 580 -11.99 16.09 -8.21
CA CYS A 580 -10.58 16.03 -7.90
C CYS A 580 -10.35 15.88 -6.39
N PHE A 581 -9.74 14.77 -6.00
CA PHE A 581 -9.49 14.43 -4.59
C PHE A 581 -8.00 14.47 -4.26
N VAL A 582 -7.65 14.88 -3.02
CA VAL A 582 -6.27 14.94 -2.53
C VAL A 582 -6.03 13.85 -1.50
N HIS A 583 -4.97 13.06 -1.69
CA HIS A 583 -4.56 11.98 -0.79
C HIS A 583 -3.13 12.13 -0.29
N HIS A 584 -2.98 12.40 1.00
CA HIS A 584 -1.70 12.40 1.68
C HIS A 584 -1.86 12.11 3.18
N GLY A 585 -0.75 11.90 3.91
CA GLY A 585 -0.79 11.55 5.33
C GLY A 585 -1.45 12.56 6.29
N ASN A 586 -1.74 13.79 5.85
CA ASN A 586 -2.50 14.79 6.65
C ASN A 586 -4.00 14.86 6.26
N THR A 587 -4.45 14.05 5.30
CA THR A 587 -5.86 13.98 4.93
C THR A 587 -6.60 13.20 6.03
N PRO A 588 -7.77 13.68 6.52
CA PRO A 588 -8.55 12.97 7.54
C PRO A 588 -8.73 11.49 7.19
N HIS A 589 -8.62 10.62 8.19
CA HIS A 589 -8.56 9.17 7.96
C HIS A 589 -9.77 8.62 7.19
N GLY A 590 -10.99 8.97 7.60
CA GLY A 590 -12.21 8.54 6.93
C GLY A 590 -12.32 9.02 5.49
N VAL A 591 -11.90 10.26 5.20
CA VAL A 591 -11.82 10.79 3.82
C VAL A 591 -10.82 10.00 2.98
N ARG A 592 -9.67 9.59 3.54
CA ARG A 592 -8.69 8.75 2.83
C ARG A 592 -9.29 7.39 2.46
N LEU A 593 -9.91 6.72 3.42
CA LEU A 593 -10.54 5.41 3.23
C LEU A 593 -11.65 5.48 2.17
N ALA A 594 -12.48 6.53 2.21
CA ALA A 594 -13.53 6.75 1.22
C ALA A 594 -12.98 7.03 -0.19
N VAL A 595 -11.93 7.85 -0.33
CA VAL A 595 -11.27 8.07 -1.64
C VAL A 595 -10.64 6.77 -2.16
N GLU A 596 -9.96 6.02 -1.30
CA GLU A 596 -9.34 4.74 -1.64
C GLU A 596 -10.38 3.73 -2.15
N TYR A 597 -11.49 3.57 -1.42
CA TYR A 597 -12.60 2.70 -1.81
C TYR A 597 -13.29 3.18 -3.08
N GLY A 598 -13.55 4.49 -3.20
CA GLY A 598 -14.17 5.08 -4.38
C GLY A 598 -13.34 4.85 -5.64
N MET A 599 -12.02 4.99 -5.56
CA MET A 599 -11.09 4.63 -6.64
C MET A 599 -11.07 3.11 -6.89
N GLN A 600 -11.05 2.29 -5.82
CA GLN A 600 -11.06 0.83 -5.91
C GLN A 600 -12.29 0.29 -6.65
N LYS A 601 -13.47 0.84 -6.36
CA LYS A 601 -14.75 0.47 -6.98
C LYS A 601 -15.04 1.25 -8.27
N SER A 602 -14.08 2.05 -8.76
CA SER A 602 -14.23 2.89 -9.96
C SER A 602 -15.38 3.91 -9.88
N LEU A 603 -15.82 4.26 -8.67
CA LEU A 603 -16.79 5.33 -8.41
C LEU A 603 -16.13 6.71 -8.57
N LEU A 604 -14.86 6.82 -8.18
CA LEU A 604 -14.02 8.00 -8.39
C LEU A 604 -12.94 7.67 -9.42
N LYS A 605 -12.61 8.63 -10.28
CA LYS A 605 -11.61 8.43 -11.35
C LYS A 605 -10.39 9.35 -11.30
N PHE A 606 -10.33 10.33 -10.39
CA PHE A 606 -9.21 11.26 -10.36
C PHE A 606 -8.73 11.59 -8.95
N VAL A 607 -7.45 11.32 -8.68
CA VAL A 607 -6.82 11.60 -7.39
C VAL A 607 -5.43 12.19 -7.56
N ILE A 608 -5.09 13.17 -6.73
CA ILE A 608 -3.75 13.75 -6.59
C ILE A 608 -3.17 13.25 -5.27
N CYS A 609 -2.01 12.62 -5.31
CA CYS A 609 -1.50 11.86 -4.18
C CYS A 609 -0.01 12.03 -3.93
N THR A 610 0.39 11.66 -2.72
CA THR A 610 1.79 11.47 -2.32
C THR A 610 2.09 9.99 -2.11
N SER A 611 3.29 9.66 -1.61
CA SER A 611 3.74 8.28 -1.33
C SER A 611 2.84 7.49 -0.38
N THR A 612 2.00 8.13 0.42
CA THR A 612 1.06 7.43 1.29
C THR A 612 0.03 6.61 0.52
N LEU A 613 -0.30 6.99 -0.71
CA LEU A 613 -1.16 6.18 -1.58
C LEU A 613 -0.39 4.98 -2.18
N ALA A 614 0.93 5.08 -2.34
CA ALA A 614 1.76 3.95 -2.75
C ALA A 614 1.81 2.84 -1.67
N GLN A 615 1.58 3.22 -0.42
CA GLN A 615 1.66 2.35 0.75
C GLN A 615 0.31 1.74 1.16
N GLY A 616 -0.81 2.22 0.61
CA GLY A 616 -2.16 1.76 0.98
C GLY A 616 -3.01 1.37 -0.24
N VAL A 617 -3.78 0.30 -0.10
CA VAL A 617 -4.92 -0.08 -0.93
C VAL A 617 -4.68 -0.49 -2.38
N ASN A 618 -5.34 -1.59 -2.77
CA ASN A 618 -5.38 -2.12 -4.12
C ASN A 618 -6.20 -1.21 -5.07
N LEU A 619 -5.55 -0.19 -5.64
CA LEU A 619 -6.18 0.80 -6.52
C LEU A 619 -6.05 0.40 -8.01
N PRO A 620 -7.13 0.28 -8.78
CA PRO A 620 -7.09 -0.02 -10.22
C PRO A 620 -6.78 1.25 -11.03
N ILE A 621 -5.58 1.82 -10.86
CA ILE A 621 -5.18 3.02 -11.60
C ILE A 621 -4.76 2.61 -13.02
N ARG A 622 -5.40 3.20 -14.05
CA ARG A 622 -5.02 2.99 -15.45
C ARG A 622 -3.85 3.88 -15.86
N TYR A 623 -3.89 5.13 -15.43
CA TYR A 623 -2.87 6.15 -15.75
C TYR A 623 -2.23 6.70 -14.48
N LEU A 624 -0.93 6.48 -14.31
CA LEU A 624 -0.15 7.06 -13.23
C LEU A 624 0.74 8.17 -13.78
N ILE A 625 0.51 9.40 -13.35
CA ILE A 625 1.25 10.58 -13.80
C ILE A 625 2.23 10.97 -12.70
N VAL A 626 3.52 10.96 -13.00
CA VAL A 626 4.60 11.28 -12.06
C VAL A 626 5.05 12.71 -12.33
N SER A 627 4.72 13.62 -11.40
CA SER A 627 5.06 15.04 -11.53
C SER A 627 6.51 15.35 -11.14
N SER A 628 7.12 14.51 -10.31
CA SER A 628 8.52 14.64 -9.87
C SER A 628 9.04 13.32 -9.30
N ILE A 629 10.34 13.08 -9.46
CA ILE A 629 11.08 11.95 -8.86
C ILE A 629 11.65 12.24 -7.47
N TYR A 630 11.38 13.44 -6.93
CA TYR A 630 11.86 13.90 -5.64
C TYR A 630 10.74 13.95 -4.61
N GLN A 631 11.01 13.48 -3.39
CA GLN A 631 10.12 13.52 -2.23
C GLN A 631 10.85 14.16 -1.05
N ALA A 632 10.25 15.20 -0.45
CA ALA A 632 10.83 15.93 0.70
C ALA A 632 12.27 16.44 0.54
N GLY A 633 12.74 16.65 -0.70
CA GLY A 633 14.12 17.09 -1.00
C GLY A 633 15.09 15.95 -1.28
N GLU A 634 14.68 14.71 -1.07
CA GLU A 634 15.43 13.49 -1.40
C GLU A 634 14.84 12.81 -2.64
N ARG A 635 15.61 11.97 -3.31
CA ARG A 635 15.09 11.15 -4.41
C ARG A 635 14.19 10.06 -3.84
N ILE A 636 13.08 9.77 -4.52
CA ILE A 636 12.23 8.62 -4.16
C ILE A 636 13.07 7.35 -4.29
N LYS A 637 12.97 6.45 -3.32
CA LYS A 637 13.63 5.15 -3.40
C LYS A 637 13.04 4.34 -4.55
N THR A 638 13.89 3.67 -5.30
CA THR A 638 13.49 2.83 -6.44
C THR A 638 12.47 1.77 -6.01
N ARG A 639 12.65 1.15 -4.84
CA ARG A 639 11.66 0.20 -4.29
C ARG A 639 10.28 0.83 -4.06
N ASP A 640 10.23 2.02 -3.43
CA ASP A 640 8.97 2.71 -3.15
C ASP A 640 8.26 3.13 -4.44
N PHE A 641 9.04 3.51 -5.46
CA PHE A 641 8.51 3.81 -6.78
C PHE A 641 8.00 2.56 -7.52
N LEU A 642 8.72 1.43 -7.44
CA LEU A 642 8.28 0.14 -7.98
C LEU A 642 6.97 -0.33 -7.32
N ASN A 643 6.79 -0.06 -6.02
CA ASN A 643 5.55 -0.32 -5.31
C ASN A 643 4.41 0.56 -5.81
N LEU A 644 4.68 1.85 -6.04
CA LEU A 644 3.73 2.81 -6.59
C LEU A 644 3.27 2.41 -8.01
N ILE A 645 4.20 2.23 -8.95
CA ILE A 645 3.85 1.79 -10.31
C ILE A 645 3.30 0.36 -10.31
N GLY A 646 3.62 -0.42 -9.27
CA GLY A 646 3.04 -1.71 -8.92
C GLY A 646 1.51 -1.71 -8.91
N ARG A 647 0.93 -0.58 -8.50
CA ARG A 647 -0.52 -0.35 -8.41
C ARG A 647 -1.11 0.22 -9.71
N ALA A 648 -0.29 0.59 -10.69
CA ALA A 648 -0.75 0.98 -12.02
C ALA A 648 -0.89 -0.26 -12.93
N GLY A 649 -2.07 -0.44 -13.54
CA GLY A 649 -2.39 -1.59 -14.39
C GLY A 649 -2.68 -2.86 -13.59
N ARG A 650 -3.84 -2.92 -12.92
CA ARG A 650 -4.25 -4.09 -12.13
C ARG A 650 -4.65 -5.27 -13.03
N ALA A 651 -4.18 -6.46 -12.66
CA ALA A 651 -4.56 -7.73 -13.27
C ALA A 651 -6.07 -7.94 -13.29
N GLY A 652 -6.60 -8.27 -14.47
CA GLY A 652 -8.03 -8.55 -14.67
C GLY A 652 -8.92 -7.32 -14.88
N MET A 653 -8.36 -6.09 -14.85
CA MET A 653 -9.08 -4.83 -15.12
C MET A 653 -8.63 -4.15 -16.42
N HIS A 654 -7.31 -4.09 -16.68
CA HIS A 654 -6.73 -3.52 -17.89
C HIS A 654 -5.66 -4.46 -18.45
N THR A 655 -5.47 -4.49 -19.77
CA THR A 655 -4.39 -5.27 -20.40
C THR A 655 -3.02 -4.66 -20.13
N GLU A 656 -2.99 -3.34 -19.95
CA GLU A 656 -1.79 -2.53 -19.73
C GLU A 656 -2.09 -1.31 -18.83
N GLY A 657 -1.14 -0.99 -17.93
CA GLY A 657 -1.11 0.30 -17.21
C GLY A 657 -0.11 1.27 -17.84
N LEU A 658 -0.43 2.57 -17.86
CA LEU A 658 0.44 3.61 -18.42
C LEU A 658 1.01 4.51 -17.32
N VAL A 659 2.34 4.57 -17.23
CA VAL A 659 3.07 5.48 -16.35
C VAL A 659 3.66 6.62 -17.17
N ILE A 660 3.33 7.87 -16.82
CA ILE A 660 3.74 9.07 -17.56
C ILE A 660 4.59 9.97 -16.67
N PHE A 661 5.85 10.20 -17.04
CA PHE A 661 6.67 11.26 -16.44
C PHE A 661 6.31 12.60 -17.08
N ALA A 662 5.70 13.50 -16.30
CA ALA A 662 5.11 14.74 -16.81
C ALA A 662 6.10 15.90 -16.94
N ASP A 663 7.26 15.84 -16.27
CA ASP A 663 8.29 16.87 -16.41
C ASP A 663 8.96 16.75 -17.79
N SER A 664 8.51 17.59 -18.73
CA SER A 664 8.99 17.56 -20.11
C SER A 664 10.48 17.90 -20.22
N SER A 665 11.02 18.65 -19.25
CA SER A 665 12.44 19.03 -19.26
C SER A 665 13.38 17.84 -19.08
N VAL A 666 12.90 16.71 -18.54
CA VAL A 666 13.68 15.46 -18.42
C VAL A 666 14.09 14.93 -19.80
N ILE A 667 13.23 15.08 -20.81
CA ILE A 667 13.51 14.67 -22.19
C ILE A 667 14.03 15.84 -23.02
N ASP A 668 13.45 17.03 -22.85
CA ASP A 668 13.68 18.19 -23.71
C ASP A 668 15.02 18.88 -23.44
N ASP A 669 15.52 18.86 -22.19
CA ASP A 669 16.80 19.46 -21.81
C ASP A 669 17.91 18.39 -21.79
N THR A 670 18.69 18.33 -22.86
CA THR A 670 19.80 17.38 -23.02
C THR A 670 21.10 17.84 -22.37
N THR A 671 21.20 19.09 -21.93
CA THR A 671 22.47 19.67 -21.45
C THR A 671 22.54 19.68 -19.93
N THR A 672 21.51 20.15 -19.23
CA THR A 672 21.55 20.35 -17.77
C THR A 672 20.82 19.26 -16.99
N LYS A 673 19.86 18.56 -17.62
CA LYS A 673 18.97 17.60 -16.96
C LYS A 673 19.10 16.15 -17.44
N SER A 674 20.16 15.80 -18.20
CA SER A 674 20.35 14.41 -18.64
C SER A 674 20.41 13.41 -17.50
N TRP A 675 21.02 13.79 -16.39
CA TRP A 675 21.08 12.97 -15.19
C TRP A 675 19.68 12.67 -14.60
N GLN A 676 18.68 13.57 -14.78
CA GLN A 676 17.31 13.33 -14.31
C GLN A 676 16.61 12.23 -15.09
N PHE A 677 16.92 12.08 -16.39
CA PHE A 677 16.44 10.94 -17.17
C PHE A 677 17.03 9.64 -16.64
N ASP A 678 18.34 9.59 -16.42
CA ASP A 678 19.02 8.40 -15.89
C ASP A 678 18.47 8.03 -14.50
N MET A 679 18.20 9.03 -13.64
CA MET A 679 17.55 8.80 -12.34
C MET A 679 16.13 8.23 -12.51
N SER A 680 15.34 8.76 -13.45
CA SER A 680 13.99 8.25 -13.74
C SER A 680 14.01 6.84 -14.31
N ALA A 681 14.97 6.53 -15.19
CA ALA A 681 15.19 5.19 -15.74
C ALA A 681 15.58 4.19 -14.65
N ASN A 682 16.46 4.59 -13.72
CA ASN A 682 16.86 3.76 -12.59
C ASN A 682 15.69 3.41 -11.66
N LEU A 683 14.71 4.31 -11.47
CA LEU A 683 13.51 4.02 -10.67
C LEU A 683 12.65 2.88 -11.24
N LEU A 684 12.81 2.56 -12.53
CA LEU A 684 12.03 1.52 -13.22
C LEU A 684 12.71 0.15 -13.21
N ALA A 685 13.91 0.04 -12.62
CA ALA A 685 14.76 -1.14 -12.70
C ALA A 685 14.90 -1.81 -11.31
N PRO A 686 14.34 -3.03 -11.10
CA PRO A 686 14.40 -3.73 -9.81
C PRO A 686 15.82 -3.98 -9.29
N ASP A 687 16.77 -4.24 -10.18
CA ASP A 687 18.20 -4.43 -9.85
C ASP A 687 18.87 -3.15 -9.32
N LYS A 688 18.28 -1.99 -9.61
CA LYS A 688 18.71 -0.67 -9.07
C LYS A 688 18.01 -0.30 -7.77
N SER A 689 17.20 -1.20 -7.20
CA SER A 689 16.64 -0.98 -5.87
C SER A 689 17.73 -0.80 -4.83
N GLU A 690 17.49 0.10 -3.89
CA GLU A 690 18.37 0.31 -2.75
C GLU A 690 18.35 -0.96 -1.88
N ASP A 691 19.48 -1.30 -1.27
CA ASP A 691 19.49 -2.34 -0.25
C ASP A 691 18.54 -1.96 0.87
N THR A 692 17.79 -2.94 1.37
CA THR A 692 16.95 -2.72 2.54
C THR A 692 17.88 -2.57 3.73
N SER A 693 18.09 -1.33 4.12
CA SER A 693 18.99 -0.95 5.20
C SER A 693 18.24 -0.89 6.53
N SER A 694 19.02 -0.84 7.60
CA SER A 694 18.52 -0.57 8.94
C SER A 694 18.59 0.92 9.24
N SER A 695 17.49 1.48 9.73
CA SER A 695 17.50 2.85 10.28
C SER A 695 18.39 2.98 11.53
N LEU A 696 18.74 1.89 12.23
CA LEU A 696 19.68 1.92 13.37
C LEU A 696 21.08 2.34 12.93
N LEU A 697 21.52 1.96 11.72
CA LEU A 697 22.81 2.37 11.17
C LEU A 697 22.91 3.90 11.02
N SER A 698 21.78 4.60 10.89
CA SER A 698 21.77 6.06 10.85
C SER A 698 22.10 6.72 12.20
N ILE A 699 22.06 5.98 13.32
CA ILE A 699 22.54 6.45 14.63
C ILE A 699 24.07 6.45 14.65
N ILE A 700 24.70 5.40 14.13
CA ILE A 700 26.17 5.28 14.12
C ILE A 700 26.83 6.04 12.95
N SER A 701 26.07 6.38 11.91
CA SER A 701 26.60 7.08 10.75
C SER A 701 27.32 8.39 11.12
N PRO A 702 28.43 8.74 10.45
CA PRO A 702 29.14 9.97 10.75
C PRO A 702 28.27 11.22 10.54
N ILE A 703 28.50 12.26 11.35
CA ILE A 703 27.85 13.56 11.18
C ILE A 703 28.45 14.24 9.95
N ARG A 704 27.59 14.66 9.02
CA ARG A 704 27.98 15.38 7.80
C ARG A 704 27.59 16.85 7.86
N ASP A 705 28.26 17.68 7.09
CA ASP A 705 27.89 19.09 6.92
C ASP A 705 26.54 19.26 6.19
N GLU A 706 26.03 20.48 6.11
CA GLU A 706 24.76 20.77 5.43
C GLU A 706 24.77 20.36 3.95
N SER A 707 25.94 20.39 3.30
CA SER A 707 26.10 19.95 1.91
C SER A 707 26.23 18.43 1.73
N GLN A 708 26.26 17.66 2.84
CA GLN A 708 26.47 16.21 2.90
C GLN A 708 27.84 15.72 2.36
N LYS A 709 28.77 16.63 2.05
CA LYS A 709 30.06 16.31 1.41
C LYS A 709 31.17 16.04 2.42
N LEU A 710 31.16 16.74 3.54
CA LEU A 710 32.23 16.68 4.53
C LEU A 710 31.77 15.91 5.76
N ILE A 711 32.62 15.00 6.22
CA ILE A 711 32.42 14.23 7.44
C ILE A 711 33.09 14.98 8.59
N LEU A 712 32.41 15.10 9.72
CA LEU A 712 32.96 15.64 10.96
C LEU A 712 34.01 14.66 11.52
N PRO A 713 35.27 15.06 11.70
CA PRO A 713 36.29 14.20 12.29
C PRO A 713 36.03 13.97 13.79
N MET A 714 35.57 12.77 14.11
CA MET A 714 35.32 12.28 15.47
C MET A 714 35.33 10.74 15.51
N SER A 715 35.73 10.15 16.64
CA SER A 715 35.54 8.71 16.83
C SER A 715 34.08 8.39 17.14
N PHE A 716 33.65 7.15 16.89
CA PHE A 716 32.30 6.74 17.27
C PHE A 716 32.13 6.70 18.80
N SER A 717 33.15 6.33 19.57
CA SER A 717 33.11 6.38 21.04
C SER A 717 32.79 7.77 21.57
N ASP A 718 33.39 8.82 20.98
CA ASP A 718 33.06 10.21 21.33
C ASP A 718 31.60 10.55 20.98
N LEU A 719 31.12 10.09 19.82
CA LEU A 719 29.73 10.28 19.42
C LEU A 719 28.76 9.59 20.39
N ALA A 720 29.05 8.35 20.78
CA ALA A 720 28.23 7.56 21.69
C ALA A 720 28.10 8.26 23.06
N GLN A 721 29.19 8.82 23.58
CA GLN A 721 29.15 9.62 24.82
C GLN A 721 28.28 10.89 24.67
N LEU A 722 28.34 11.56 23.52
CA LEU A 722 27.49 12.72 23.23
C LEU A 722 26.00 12.37 23.10
N LEU A 723 25.66 11.15 22.68
CA LEU A 723 24.26 10.71 22.56
C LEU A 723 23.59 10.54 23.94
N ILE A 724 24.36 10.29 24.99
CA ILE A 724 23.86 10.17 26.37
C ILE A 724 24.09 11.43 27.21
N ALA A 725 24.73 12.46 26.64
CA ALA A 725 25.01 13.73 27.28
C ALA A 725 23.76 14.61 27.44
N THR A 726 23.82 15.57 28.37
CA THR A 726 22.74 16.56 28.58
C THR A 726 22.70 17.59 27.45
N ASP A 727 21.57 18.31 27.33
CA ASP A 727 21.40 19.36 26.32
C ASP A 727 22.42 20.50 26.52
N GLU A 728 22.78 20.83 27.76
CA GLU A 728 23.83 21.81 28.07
C GLU A 728 25.20 21.34 27.58
N GLN A 729 25.56 20.09 27.85
CA GLN A 729 26.84 19.50 27.43
C GLN A 729 26.98 19.45 25.91
N ILE A 730 25.89 19.07 25.21
CA ILE A 730 25.85 19.07 23.74
C ILE A 730 26.02 20.47 23.18
N SER A 731 25.35 21.47 23.78
CA SER A 731 25.46 22.87 23.35
C SER A 731 26.88 23.40 23.54
N GLU A 732 27.48 23.18 24.71
CA GLU A 732 28.85 23.58 25.01
C GLU A 732 29.83 22.90 24.04
N TRP A 733 29.71 21.59 23.83
CA TRP A 733 30.53 20.85 22.88
C TRP A 733 30.41 21.40 21.46
N ALA A 734 29.19 21.68 20.98
CA ALA A 734 28.97 22.16 19.63
C ALA A 734 29.63 23.53 19.41
N HIS A 735 29.50 24.45 20.37
CA HIS A 735 30.14 25.77 20.31
C HIS A 735 31.66 25.70 20.36
N LEU A 736 32.25 24.74 21.09
CA LEU A 736 33.69 24.51 21.11
C LEU A 736 34.18 23.86 19.81
N LYS A 737 33.48 22.83 19.32
CA LYS A 737 33.90 22.05 18.14
C LYS A 737 33.93 22.91 16.87
N VAL A 738 32.95 23.80 16.68
CA VAL A 738 32.88 24.70 15.51
C VAL A 738 34.07 25.66 15.44
N ARG A 739 34.71 26.01 16.56
CA ARG A 739 35.96 26.81 16.57
C ARG A 739 37.12 26.08 15.89
N THR A 740 37.09 24.74 15.88
CA THR A 740 38.12 23.90 15.26
C THR A 740 37.73 23.41 13.85
N VAL A 741 36.44 23.45 13.50
CA VAL A 741 35.92 22.94 12.21
C VAL A 741 35.04 24.01 11.55
N GLN A 742 35.66 24.91 10.78
CA GLN A 742 35.04 26.13 10.23
C GLN A 742 33.80 25.92 9.32
N LYS A 743 33.55 24.69 8.83
CA LYS A 743 32.46 24.39 7.88
C LYS A 743 31.19 23.84 8.53
N PHE A 744 31.14 23.73 9.86
CA PHE A 744 29.96 23.30 10.60
C PHE A 744 29.42 24.46 11.44
N THR A 745 28.10 24.53 11.63
CA THR A 745 27.46 25.48 12.55
C THR A 745 27.05 24.75 13.84
N ALA A 746 27.04 25.46 14.97
CA ALA A 746 26.67 24.85 16.26
C ALA A 746 25.21 24.37 16.23
N GLU A 747 24.33 25.18 15.64
CA GLU A 747 22.92 24.85 15.43
C GLU A 747 22.74 23.56 14.61
N TRP A 748 23.52 23.38 13.53
CA TRP A 748 23.47 22.15 12.74
C TRP A 748 23.94 20.93 13.52
N LEU A 749 25.05 21.04 14.26
CA LEU A 749 25.56 19.94 15.09
C LEU A 749 24.57 19.53 16.18
N ILE A 750 24.00 20.49 16.90
CA ILE A 750 22.95 20.27 17.91
C ILE A 750 21.75 19.57 17.26
N LYS A 751 21.31 20.06 16.09
CA LYS A 751 20.19 19.46 15.33
C LYS A 751 20.46 18.01 14.92
N GLN A 752 21.68 17.69 14.48
CA GLN A 752 22.04 16.32 14.11
C GLN A 752 22.09 15.38 15.32
N LEU A 753 22.65 15.83 16.46
CA LEU A 753 22.68 15.05 17.69
C LEU A 753 21.28 14.82 18.26
N LYS A 754 20.43 15.86 18.29
CA LYS A 754 19.01 15.73 18.68
C LYS A 754 18.28 14.73 17.78
N LYS A 755 18.52 14.76 16.47
CA LYS A 755 17.94 13.77 15.53
C LYS A 755 18.37 12.34 15.88
N LYS A 756 19.66 12.10 16.16
CA LYS A 756 20.18 10.78 16.55
C LYS A 756 19.66 10.32 17.92
N ARG A 757 19.57 11.20 18.93
CA ARG A 757 18.96 10.90 20.24
C ARG A 757 17.49 10.52 20.13
N ARG A 758 16.72 11.19 19.25
CA ARG A 758 15.33 10.81 18.97
C ARG A 758 15.22 9.39 18.43
N LEU A 759 16.15 8.97 17.58
CA LEU A 759 16.21 7.61 17.03
C LEU A 759 16.61 6.58 18.10
N GLN A 760 17.46 6.95 19.06
CA GLN A 760 17.90 6.11 20.18
C GLN A 760 16.76 5.72 21.13
N LYS A 761 15.70 6.53 21.29
CA LYS A 761 14.58 6.23 22.21
C LYS A 761 13.95 4.86 22.00
N ALA A 762 13.86 4.39 20.75
CA ALA A 762 13.36 3.05 20.45
C ALA A 762 14.31 1.94 20.97
N LEU A 763 15.63 2.17 20.87
CA LEU A 763 16.66 1.28 21.42
C LEU A 763 16.62 1.25 22.96
N GLU A 764 16.41 2.38 23.61
CA GLU A 764 16.20 2.45 25.07
C GLU A 764 15.03 1.56 25.50
N SER A 765 13.87 1.70 24.85
CA SER A 765 12.69 0.89 25.16
C SER A 765 12.95 -0.61 24.95
N TYR A 766 13.64 -0.99 23.87
CA TYR A 766 14.00 -2.38 23.58
C TYR A 766 14.94 -2.97 24.65
N LEU A 767 15.99 -2.24 25.03
CA LEU A 767 16.95 -2.69 26.04
C LEU A 767 16.32 -2.79 27.44
N MET A 768 15.42 -1.87 27.79
CA MET A 768 14.65 -1.97 29.04
C MET A 768 13.75 -3.22 29.06
N SER A 769 13.10 -3.57 27.95
CA SER A 769 12.28 -4.79 27.82
C SER A 769 13.12 -6.05 28.02
N ASN A 770 14.36 -6.01 27.53
CA ASN A 770 15.31 -7.11 27.61
C ASN A 770 16.26 -6.97 28.82
N ARG A 771 15.96 -6.15 29.84
CA ARG A 771 16.87 -5.91 30.98
C ARG A 771 17.10 -7.15 31.85
N GLY A 772 16.15 -8.08 31.90
CA GLY A 772 16.24 -9.28 32.74
C GLY A 772 16.47 -8.96 34.23
N PHE A 773 17.17 -9.86 34.93
CA PHE A 773 17.55 -9.71 36.35
C PHE A 773 19.07 -9.56 36.56
N ASP A 774 19.84 -9.44 35.47
CA ASP A 774 21.30 -9.39 35.46
C ASP A 774 21.90 -8.24 36.26
N THR A 775 23.13 -8.41 36.74
CA THR A 775 23.94 -7.29 37.25
C THR A 775 24.22 -6.25 36.14
N PRO A 776 24.57 -4.99 36.47
CA PRO A 776 24.88 -3.97 35.47
C PRO A 776 25.95 -4.39 34.45
N ASP A 777 27.01 -5.07 34.89
CA ASP A 777 28.09 -5.52 34.01
C ASP A 777 27.64 -6.65 33.08
N GLU A 778 26.86 -7.61 33.60
CA GLU A 778 26.24 -8.68 32.80
C GLU A 778 25.26 -8.11 31.77
N PHE A 779 24.44 -7.14 32.17
CA PHE A 779 23.51 -6.48 31.25
C PHE A 779 24.23 -5.73 30.14
N GLN A 780 25.31 -4.99 30.43
CA GLN A 780 26.12 -4.33 29.40
C GLN A 780 26.67 -5.33 28.38
N ASN A 781 27.18 -6.47 28.84
CA ASN A 781 27.67 -7.53 27.96
C ASN A 781 26.54 -8.14 27.12
N ARG A 782 25.40 -8.45 27.73
CA ARG A 782 24.22 -8.94 27.02
C ARG A 782 23.64 -7.91 26.06
N ALA A 783 23.71 -6.61 26.36
CA ALA A 783 23.30 -5.56 25.43
C ALA A 783 24.12 -5.62 24.14
N ALA A 784 25.43 -5.89 24.25
CA ALA A 784 26.28 -6.12 23.09
C ALA A 784 25.81 -7.34 22.27
N SER A 785 25.45 -8.45 22.93
CA SER A 785 24.89 -9.62 22.27
C SER A 785 23.51 -9.37 21.66
N LEU A 786 22.68 -8.52 22.27
CA LEU A 786 21.39 -8.12 21.71
C LEU A 786 21.54 -7.30 20.42
N ALA A 787 22.66 -6.59 20.26
CA ALA A 787 22.98 -5.92 19.00
C ALA A 787 23.15 -6.94 17.86
N GLU A 788 23.75 -8.10 18.14
CA GLU A 788 24.01 -9.16 17.15
C GLU A 788 22.72 -9.76 16.57
N ALA A 789 21.63 -9.69 17.32
CA ALA A 789 20.32 -10.17 16.90
C ALA A 789 19.59 -9.22 15.93
N THR A 790 20.12 -8.01 15.68
CA THR A 790 19.45 -6.99 14.85
C THR A 790 19.76 -7.14 13.35
N LEU A 791 18.87 -6.64 12.50
CA LEU A 791 19.12 -6.58 11.06
C LEU A 791 20.35 -5.70 10.79
N ALA A 792 20.47 -4.57 11.50
CA ALA A 792 21.59 -3.65 11.43
C ALA A 792 22.93 -4.37 11.53
N PHE A 793 23.08 -5.27 12.51
CA PHE A 793 24.32 -6.01 12.71
C PHE A 793 24.58 -7.05 11.62
N SER A 794 23.51 -7.70 11.13
CA SER A 794 23.62 -8.72 10.07
C SER A 794 24.11 -8.17 8.73
N ILE A 795 23.80 -6.90 8.42
CA ILE A 795 24.19 -6.23 7.16
C ILE A 795 25.37 -5.26 7.32
N ALA A 796 25.84 -5.03 8.55
CA ALA A 796 26.91 -4.10 8.87
C ALA A 796 28.30 -4.62 8.45
N THR A 797 29.19 -3.68 8.13
CA THR A 797 30.64 -3.93 8.04
C THR A 797 31.23 -4.28 9.42
N ASP A 798 32.43 -4.85 9.48
CA ASP A 798 33.05 -5.22 10.76
C ASP A 798 33.30 -3.99 11.67
N GLU A 799 33.61 -2.83 11.08
CA GLU A 799 33.71 -1.57 11.81
C GLU A 799 32.33 -1.12 12.36
N GLU A 800 31.29 -1.18 11.55
CA GLU A 800 29.92 -0.82 11.99
C GLU A 800 29.39 -1.79 13.05
N LYS A 801 29.74 -3.08 13.00
CA LYS A 801 29.39 -4.07 14.03
C LYS A 801 29.99 -3.71 15.39
N GLU A 802 31.26 -3.33 15.42
CA GLU A 802 31.91 -2.85 16.64
C GLU A 802 31.22 -1.57 17.16
N GLN A 803 30.89 -0.63 16.27
CA GLN A 803 30.16 0.59 16.62
C GLN A 803 28.76 0.30 17.17
N LEU A 804 28.02 -0.67 16.61
CA LEU A 804 26.71 -1.08 17.13
C LEU A 804 26.81 -1.68 18.54
N GLN A 805 27.82 -2.52 18.80
CA GLN A 805 28.05 -3.06 20.14
C GLN A 805 28.41 -1.96 21.14
N ILE A 806 29.25 -0.99 20.73
CA ILE A 806 29.56 0.19 21.55
C ILE A 806 28.30 1.01 21.84
N LEU A 807 27.43 1.23 20.84
CA LEU A 807 26.18 1.94 21.01
C LEU A 807 25.29 1.24 22.04
N PHE A 808 25.04 -0.06 21.90
CA PHE A 808 24.17 -0.82 22.80
C PHE A 808 24.70 -0.83 24.23
N ARG A 809 26.02 -0.99 24.43
CA ARG A 809 26.66 -0.89 25.75
C ARG A 809 26.49 0.50 26.35
N THR A 810 26.72 1.55 25.55
CA THR A 810 26.61 2.94 26.01
C THR A 810 25.19 3.28 26.42
N VAL A 811 24.18 2.82 25.66
CA VAL A 811 22.77 2.99 26.03
C VAL A 811 22.44 2.19 27.28
N ALA A 812 22.92 0.95 27.44
CA ALA A 812 22.71 0.17 28.66
C ALA A 812 23.28 0.86 29.92
N ILE A 813 24.47 1.45 29.82
CA ILE A 813 25.05 2.27 30.90
C ILE A 813 24.16 3.47 31.22
N TYR A 814 23.68 4.15 30.19
CA TYR A 814 22.76 5.28 30.35
C TYR A 814 21.46 4.87 31.06
N LEU A 815 20.86 3.73 30.68
CA LEU A 815 19.66 3.20 31.32
C LEU A 815 19.86 2.97 32.82
N ASP A 816 20.95 2.29 33.20
CA ASP A 816 21.27 2.02 34.61
C ASP A 816 21.63 3.32 35.37
N SER A 817 22.16 4.35 34.71
CA SER A 817 22.42 5.66 35.33
C SER A 817 21.13 6.44 35.63
N VAL A 818 20.14 6.39 34.73
CA VAL A 818 18.89 7.16 34.84
C VAL A 818 17.84 6.41 35.68
N ALA A 819 17.81 5.09 35.57
CA ALA A 819 16.84 4.20 36.21
C ALA A 819 17.56 2.94 36.76
N PRO A 820 18.31 3.04 37.87
CA PRO A 820 19.12 1.93 38.40
C PRO A 820 18.29 0.73 38.90
N ARG A 821 16.99 0.93 39.12
CA ARG A 821 16.07 -0.10 39.61
C ARG A 821 15.54 -0.95 38.45
N GLN A 822 15.87 -2.24 38.45
CA GLN A 822 15.46 -3.19 37.42
C GLN A 822 13.93 -3.29 37.28
N ASP A 823 13.20 -3.33 38.40
CA ASP A 823 11.74 -3.38 38.41
C ASP A 823 11.10 -2.17 37.72
N LYS A 824 11.70 -0.98 37.88
CA LYS A 824 11.25 0.24 37.20
C LYS A 824 11.52 0.19 35.69
N GLN A 825 12.67 -0.32 35.26
CA GLN A 825 12.97 -0.49 33.83
C GLN A 825 11.95 -1.42 33.13
N HIS A 826 11.55 -2.51 33.79
CA HIS A 826 10.49 -3.41 33.28
C HIS A 826 9.14 -2.69 33.10
N VAL A 827 8.77 -1.80 34.03
CA VAL A 827 7.55 -0.98 33.90
C VAL A 827 7.70 0.06 32.79
N TYR A 828 8.86 0.71 32.68
CA TYR A 828 9.13 1.70 31.64
C TYR A 828 9.08 1.09 30.24
N ALA A 829 9.58 -0.14 30.06
CA ALA A 829 9.50 -0.86 28.80
C ALA A 829 8.06 -1.00 28.28
N LYS A 830 7.07 -1.15 29.18
CA LYS A 830 5.65 -1.25 28.79
C LYS A 830 5.08 0.03 28.17
N THR A 831 5.74 1.18 28.34
CA THR A 831 5.26 2.48 27.85
C THR A 831 5.72 2.83 26.42
N LEU A 832 6.70 2.10 25.86
CA LEU A 832 7.37 2.42 24.59
C LEU A 832 8.11 3.77 24.55
N LEU A 833 8.23 4.48 25.69
CA LEU A 833 8.99 5.71 25.80
C LEU A 833 10.48 5.43 26.07
N GLY A 834 11.33 6.44 25.80
CA GLY A 834 12.72 6.44 26.27
C GLY A 834 12.78 6.58 27.79
N VAL A 835 13.88 6.17 28.41
CA VAL A 835 13.99 6.05 29.88
C VAL A 835 13.79 7.38 30.60
N ALA A 836 14.33 8.47 30.05
CA ALA A 836 14.21 9.80 30.64
C ALA A 836 12.78 10.33 30.54
N ASP A 837 12.11 10.13 29.40
CA ASP A 837 10.71 10.53 29.23
C ASP A 837 9.81 9.70 30.17
N ALA A 838 10.02 8.38 30.23
CA ALA A 838 9.25 7.49 31.10
C ALA A 838 9.38 7.87 32.57
N ARG A 839 10.60 8.16 33.03
CA ARG A 839 10.87 8.63 34.38
C ARG A 839 10.18 9.96 34.69
N LYS A 840 10.24 10.92 33.76
CA LYS A 840 9.55 12.22 33.92
C LYS A 840 8.02 12.04 34.02
N VAL A 841 7.44 11.19 33.18
CA VAL A 841 6.01 10.87 33.26
C VAL A 841 5.69 10.22 34.60
N GLU A 842 6.50 9.26 35.07
CA GLU A 842 6.30 8.62 36.38
C GLU A 842 6.36 9.64 37.52
N GLU A 843 7.41 10.46 37.60
CA GLU A 843 7.58 11.49 38.64
C GLU A 843 6.40 12.47 38.63
N TRP A 844 5.93 12.87 37.44
CA TRP A 844 4.75 13.72 37.28
C TRP A 844 3.46 13.02 37.73
N VAL A 845 3.26 11.74 37.39
CA VAL A 845 2.09 10.96 37.82
C VAL A 845 2.10 10.78 39.34
N GLU A 846 3.24 10.48 39.95
CA GLU A 846 3.37 10.32 41.39
C GLU A 846 3.05 11.62 42.12
N LEU A 847 3.54 12.77 41.64
CA LEU A 847 3.26 14.08 42.22
C LEU A 847 1.78 14.48 42.14
N ASN A 848 1.08 14.05 41.09
CA ASN A 848 -0.32 14.45 40.83
C ASN A 848 -1.35 13.35 41.14
N ARG A 849 -0.92 12.18 41.64
CA ARG A 849 -1.72 10.94 41.69
C ARG A 849 -3.13 11.11 42.26
N GLU A 850 -3.26 11.74 43.43
CA GLU A 850 -4.56 11.94 44.08
C GLU A 850 -5.50 12.79 43.22
N THR A 851 -4.99 13.87 42.64
CA THR A 851 -5.74 14.74 41.73
C THR A 851 -6.13 14.01 40.45
N LEU A 852 -5.22 13.22 39.85
CA LEU A 852 -5.49 12.47 38.62
C LEU A 852 -6.60 11.43 38.80
N LEU A 853 -6.65 10.74 39.94
CA LEU A 853 -7.70 9.77 40.26
C LEU A 853 -9.07 10.43 40.47
N SER A 854 -9.11 11.74 40.76
CA SER A 854 -10.37 12.47 40.94
C SER A 854 -11.01 12.94 39.63
N PHE A 855 -10.24 13.01 38.54
CA PHE A 855 -10.71 13.58 37.27
C PHE A 855 -11.83 12.76 36.63
N GLN A 856 -12.84 13.47 36.12
CA GLN A 856 -14.01 12.87 35.47
C GLN A 856 -14.20 13.34 34.04
N THR A 857 -13.53 14.43 33.63
CA THR A 857 -13.76 15.07 32.33
C THR A 857 -12.50 15.14 31.46
N ASN A 858 -12.70 15.12 30.15
CA ASN A 858 -11.61 15.30 29.17
C ASN A 858 -10.90 16.65 29.32
N THR A 859 -11.59 17.69 29.80
CA THR A 859 -11.01 19.03 29.96
C THR A 859 -10.05 19.09 31.13
N GLU A 860 -10.38 18.45 32.25
CA GLU A 860 -9.48 18.33 33.41
C GLU A 860 -8.20 17.58 33.02
N TRP A 861 -8.36 16.44 32.34
CA TRP A 861 -7.23 15.65 31.83
C TRP A 861 -6.35 16.44 30.87
N LEU A 862 -6.94 17.12 29.88
CA LEU A 862 -6.17 17.91 28.92
C LEU A 862 -5.41 19.04 29.60
N LEU A 863 -6.05 19.78 30.50
CA LEU A 863 -5.43 20.90 31.22
C LEU A 863 -4.25 20.43 32.06
N SER A 864 -4.40 19.32 32.79
CA SER A 864 -3.38 18.79 33.67
C SER A 864 -2.18 18.22 32.90
N ILE A 865 -2.43 17.46 31.83
CA ILE A 865 -1.37 16.81 31.03
C ILE A 865 -0.68 17.80 30.08
N TRP A 866 -1.29 18.93 29.72
CA TRP A 866 -0.73 19.85 28.71
C TRP A 866 0.73 20.30 28.96
N PRO A 867 1.14 20.67 30.19
CA PRO A 867 2.54 21.01 30.47
C PRO A 867 3.50 19.85 30.20
N LEU A 868 3.06 18.60 30.46
CA LEU A 868 3.83 17.40 30.17
C LEU A 868 4.01 17.20 28.65
N PHE A 869 3.00 17.51 27.84
CA PHE A 869 3.16 17.51 26.38
C PHE A 869 4.17 18.54 25.91
N GLN A 870 4.12 19.77 26.46
CA GLN A 870 5.09 20.80 26.12
C GLN A 870 6.51 20.38 26.51
N GLU A 871 6.70 19.78 27.68
CA GLU A 871 8.01 19.36 28.13
C GLU A 871 8.61 18.22 27.30
N LEU A 872 7.81 17.21 26.94
CA LEU A 872 8.30 16.00 26.28
C LEU A 872 8.39 16.10 24.75
N LEU A 873 7.62 17.00 24.12
CA LEU A 873 7.54 17.12 22.67
C LEU A 873 8.35 18.32 22.16
N ASP A 874 9.47 18.04 21.48
CA ASP A 874 10.34 19.04 20.84
C ASP A 874 9.81 19.44 19.44
N ASN A 875 8.56 19.91 19.36
CA ASN A 875 7.96 20.42 18.12
C ASN A 875 7.70 21.95 18.20
N MET A 876 7.83 22.64 17.07
CA MET A 876 7.59 24.09 17.00
C MET A 876 6.13 24.49 17.22
N PHE A 877 5.18 23.59 17.01
CA PHE A 877 3.76 23.86 17.20
C PHE A 877 3.42 24.07 18.69
N PHE A 878 4.03 23.33 19.62
CA PHE A 878 3.81 23.49 21.06
C PHE A 878 4.54 24.70 21.67
N HIS A 879 5.65 25.12 21.05
CA HIS A 879 6.58 26.09 21.65
C HIS A 879 6.70 27.43 20.91
N SER A 880 6.46 27.43 19.61
CA SER A 880 6.79 28.57 18.74
C SER A 880 5.56 29.20 18.07
N VAL A 881 4.37 28.64 18.28
CA VAL A 881 3.13 29.22 17.74
C VAL A 881 2.70 30.40 18.59
N LEU A 882 2.35 31.51 17.93
CA LEU A 882 1.79 32.70 18.57
C LEU A 882 0.32 32.87 18.19
N PRO A 883 -0.58 33.19 19.15
CA PRO A 883 -0.30 33.33 20.58
C PRO A 883 -0.01 31.97 21.26
N PRO A 884 0.78 31.92 22.35
CA PRO A 884 1.24 30.66 22.97
C PRO A 884 0.13 29.71 23.44
N ASN A 885 -1.06 30.25 23.74
CA ASN A 885 -2.23 29.47 24.15
C ASN A 885 -3.02 28.89 22.97
N ALA A 886 -2.72 29.28 21.71
CA ALA A 886 -3.46 28.80 20.56
C ALA A 886 -3.43 27.26 20.42
N PRO A 887 -2.28 26.56 20.51
CA PRO A 887 -2.24 25.11 20.39
C PRO A 887 -3.13 24.38 21.41
N TYR A 888 -3.14 24.82 22.66
CA TYR A 888 -4.00 24.28 23.71
C TYR A 888 -5.49 24.46 23.37
N PHE A 889 -5.87 25.66 22.94
CA PHE A 889 -7.25 25.95 22.57
C PHE A 889 -7.71 25.12 21.36
N LEU A 890 -6.85 24.93 20.36
CA LEU A 890 -7.16 24.07 19.22
C LEU A 890 -7.33 22.60 19.65
N ALA A 891 -6.52 22.12 20.61
CA ALA A 891 -6.68 20.79 21.20
C ALA A 891 -7.99 20.66 21.99
N GLN A 892 -8.40 21.70 22.73
CA GLN A 892 -9.70 21.74 23.40
C GLN A 892 -10.86 21.63 22.41
N LEU A 893 -10.81 22.36 21.29
CA LEU A 893 -11.83 22.24 20.24
C LEU A 893 -11.85 20.82 19.64
N TRP A 894 -10.67 20.23 19.44
CA TRP A 894 -10.52 18.88 18.90
C TRP A 894 -11.20 17.82 19.77
N ILE A 895 -10.88 17.76 21.07
CA ILE A 895 -11.47 16.77 21.99
C ILE A 895 -12.97 16.96 22.22
N ASN A 896 -13.48 18.16 21.93
CA ASN A 896 -14.91 18.51 22.03
C ASN A 896 -15.65 18.36 20.69
N SER A 897 -15.14 17.52 19.78
CA SER A 897 -15.80 17.18 18.51
C SER A 897 -15.95 18.33 17.51
N ALA A 898 -15.23 19.45 17.66
CA ALA A 898 -15.32 20.55 16.70
C ALA A 898 -14.81 20.14 15.31
N PRO A 899 -15.53 20.43 14.21
CA PRO A 899 -15.08 20.10 12.86
C PRO A 899 -13.82 20.89 12.48
N TYR A 900 -13.04 20.40 11.51
CA TYR A 900 -11.80 21.09 11.10
C TYR A 900 -12.07 22.53 10.66
N SER A 901 -13.19 22.79 9.98
CA SER A 901 -13.62 24.12 9.56
C SER A 901 -13.69 25.11 10.74
N ALA A 902 -14.24 24.70 11.88
CA ALA A 902 -14.31 25.50 13.09
C ALA A 902 -12.93 25.72 13.70
N ILE A 903 -12.11 24.66 13.80
CA ILE A 903 -10.74 24.74 14.32
C ILE A 903 -9.88 25.69 13.47
N LEU A 904 -9.97 25.57 12.14
CA LEU A 904 -9.30 26.42 11.16
C LEU A 904 -9.76 27.88 11.27
N ALA A 905 -11.06 28.12 11.45
CA ALA A 905 -11.60 29.46 11.65
C ALA A 905 -11.10 30.07 12.96
N SER A 906 -11.08 29.32 14.06
CA SER A 906 -10.54 29.77 15.35
C SER A 906 -9.05 30.11 15.26
N ALA A 907 -8.24 29.28 14.60
CA ALA A 907 -6.82 29.57 14.39
C ALA A 907 -6.60 30.87 13.59
N LYS A 908 -7.43 31.13 12.57
CA LYS A 908 -7.40 32.38 11.79
C LYS A 908 -7.81 33.59 12.63
N LEU A 909 -8.87 33.47 13.44
CA LEU A 909 -9.37 34.53 14.31
C LEU A 909 -8.35 34.93 15.39
N MET A 910 -7.60 33.96 15.92
CA MET A 910 -6.53 34.21 16.89
C MET A 910 -5.28 34.86 16.29
N GLY A 911 -5.21 35.00 14.96
CA GLY A 911 -4.01 35.49 14.29
C GLY A 911 -2.82 34.52 14.41
N GLY A 912 -3.09 33.21 14.44
CA GLY A 912 -2.09 32.16 14.62
C GLY A 912 -0.89 32.29 13.65
N THR A 913 0.32 32.41 14.19
CA THR A 913 1.56 32.46 13.39
C THR A 913 2.62 31.48 13.91
N ARG A 914 3.56 31.11 13.05
CA ARG A 914 4.74 30.30 13.36
C ARG A 914 6.00 30.87 12.70
N PRO A 915 7.21 30.56 13.21
CA PRO A 915 8.46 30.95 12.56
C PRO A 915 8.57 30.42 11.12
N TRP A 916 9.13 31.25 10.25
CA TRP A 916 9.43 30.93 8.86
C TRP A 916 10.59 31.77 8.34
N GLY A 917 11.75 31.13 8.10
CA GLY A 917 12.99 31.85 7.81
C GLY A 917 13.35 32.77 8.97
N GLU A 918 13.70 34.02 8.66
CA GLU A 918 14.00 35.06 9.66
C GLU A 918 12.75 35.75 10.24
N GLY A 919 11.56 35.40 9.75
CA GLY A 919 10.29 36.04 10.14
C GLY A 919 9.24 35.06 10.65
N THR A 920 7.98 35.48 10.59
CA THR A 920 6.82 34.64 10.90
C THR A 920 5.88 34.53 9.71
N ARG A 921 5.16 33.41 9.61
CA ARG A 921 4.05 33.22 8.66
C ARG A 921 2.79 32.79 9.39
N LYS A 922 1.63 33.07 8.80
CA LYS A 922 0.34 32.57 9.29
C LYS A 922 0.30 31.04 9.25
N LEU A 923 -0.39 30.45 10.22
CA LEU A 923 -0.71 29.03 10.19
C LEU A 923 -1.53 28.70 8.94
N THR A 924 -1.07 27.68 8.22
CA THR A 924 -1.77 27.12 7.06
C THR A 924 -2.67 25.96 7.49
N GLU A 925 -3.59 25.57 6.61
CA GLU A 925 -4.46 24.42 6.85
C GLU A 925 -3.64 23.14 7.08
N LEU A 926 -2.56 22.94 6.31
CA LEU A 926 -1.60 21.86 6.51
C LEU A 926 -0.94 21.85 7.88
N ASP A 927 -0.59 23.02 8.44
CA ASP A 927 0.04 23.11 9.76
C ASP A 927 -0.91 22.61 10.85
N ILE A 928 -2.20 22.97 10.73
CA ILE A 928 -3.23 22.58 11.69
C ILE A 928 -3.58 21.10 11.51
N MET A 929 -3.71 20.60 10.28
CA MET A 929 -3.92 19.16 10.05
C MET A 929 -2.75 18.33 10.59
N GLU A 930 -1.50 18.77 10.41
CA GLU A 930 -0.35 18.06 10.99
C GLU A 930 -0.40 18.06 12.52
N PHE A 931 -0.76 19.18 13.15
CA PHE A 931 -0.96 19.25 14.59
C PHE A 931 -2.00 18.26 15.11
N LEU A 932 -3.18 18.21 14.48
CA LEU A 932 -4.25 17.31 14.90
C LEU A 932 -3.89 15.85 14.60
N GLU A 933 -3.67 15.50 13.32
CA GLU A 933 -3.54 14.11 12.86
C GLU A 933 -2.25 13.41 13.30
N LYS A 934 -1.15 14.16 13.47
CA LYS A 934 0.17 13.57 13.79
C LYS A 934 0.58 13.83 15.23
N HIS A 935 0.43 15.06 15.72
CA HIS A 935 0.92 15.38 17.07
C HIS A 935 -0.08 14.96 18.14
N LEU A 936 -1.34 15.38 18.08
CA LEU A 936 -2.34 14.97 19.07
C LEU A 936 -2.69 13.48 18.97
N CYS A 937 -3.03 13.00 17.77
CA CYS A 937 -3.53 11.64 17.60
C CYS A 937 -2.49 10.53 17.84
N PHE A 938 -1.20 10.83 17.69
CA PHE A 938 -0.13 9.83 17.77
C PHE A 938 0.88 10.13 18.89
N GLU A 939 1.61 11.25 18.81
CA GLU A 939 2.67 11.56 19.78
C GLU A 939 2.13 11.83 21.20
N CYS A 940 1.07 12.63 21.34
CA CYS A 940 0.44 12.86 22.64
C CYS A 940 -0.28 11.62 23.19
N SER A 941 -0.93 10.84 22.32
CA SER A 941 -1.63 9.62 22.74
C SER A 941 -0.69 8.59 23.39
N LEU A 942 0.57 8.51 22.94
CA LEU A 942 1.59 7.65 23.53
C LEU A 942 1.95 8.07 24.96
N ILE A 943 2.07 9.39 25.21
CA ILE A 943 2.32 9.94 26.56
C ILE A 943 1.14 9.61 27.49
N VAL A 944 -0.11 9.71 26.99
CA VAL A 944 -1.30 9.35 27.76
C VAL A 944 -1.33 7.85 28.11
N SER A 945 -0.89 6.96 27.20
CA SER A 945 -0.71 5.53 27.53
C SER A 945 0.29 5.31 28.67
N ALA A 946 1.40 6.06 28.66
CA ALA A 946 2.40 5.97 29.72
C ALA A 946 1.84 6.44 31.07
N VAL A 947 1.09 7.56 31.08
CA VAL A 947 0.36 8.04 32.27
C VAL A 947 -0.57 6.94 32.80
N SER A 948 -1.33 6.27 31.92
CA SER A 948 -2.21 5.16 32.29
C SER A 948 -1.44 3.99 32.91
N GLN A 949 -0.30 3.60 32.31
CA GLN A 949 0.56 2.54 32.82
C GLN A 949 1.09 2.83 34.23
N PHE A 950 1.52 4.06 34.52
CA PHE A 950 2.04 4.44 35.83
C PHE A 950 0.95 4.67 36.88
N LEU A 951 -0.22 5.11 36.44
CA LEU A 951 -1.34 5.35 37.34
C LEU A 951 -1.98 4.03 37.80
N PHE A 952 -2.23 3.11 36.86
CA PHE A 952 -3.03 1.90 37.10
C PHE A 952 -2.24 0.58 37.10
N GLY A 953 -0.98 0.56 36.66
CA GLY A 953 -0.14 -0.64 36.69
C GLY A 953 -0.71 -1.79 35.85
N ASN A 954 -1.05 -2.90 36.49
CA ASN A 954 -1.71 -4.05 35.84
C ASN A 954 -3.26 -3.93 35.84
N ASN A 955 -3.84 -2.97 36.54
CA ASN A 955 -5.29 -2.73 36.63
C ASN A 955 -5.79 -1.80 35.50
N LEU A 956 -5.19 -1.90 34.32
CA LEU A 956 -5.54 -1.08 33.16
C LEU A 956 -7.00 -1.27 32.72
N THR A 957 -7.68 -2.31 33.21
CA THR A 957 -9.05 -2.66 32.82
C THR A 957 -10.09 -2.30 33.87
N SER A 958 -9.67 -1.61 34.94
CA SER A 958 -10.55 -1.13 36.01
C SER A 958 -11.50 -0.01 35.53
N GLU A 959 -12.62 0.17 36.24
CA GLU A 959 -13.55 1.29 35.96
C GLU A 959 -12.87 2.66 36.09
N GLU A 960 -11.95 2.80 37.05
CA GLU A 960 -11.15 4.02 37.25
C GLU A 960 -10.26 4.32 36.02
N ALA A 961 -9.65 3.27 35.44
CA ALA A 961 -8.85 3.40 34.23
C ALA A 961 -9.70 3.79 33.00
N SER A 962 -10.99 3.43 32.99
CA SER A 962 -11.91 3.71 31.89
C SER A 962 -12.05 5.20 31.58
N VAL A 963 -11.94 6.08 32.58
CA VAL A 963 -12.05 7.55 32.38
C VAL A 963 -10.85 8.07 31.60
N LEU A 964 -9.63 7.65 31.95
CA LEU A 964 -8.41 8.04 31.23
C LEU A 964 -8.36 7.40 29.84
N GLN A 965 -8.79 6.16 29.70
CA GLN A 965 -8.89 5.48 28.40
C GLN A 965 -9.86 6.19 27.46
N PHE A 966 -10.98 6.67 28.01
CA PHE A 966 -11.92 7.49 27.28
C PHE A 966 -11.27 8.80 26.82
N PHE A 967 -10.58 9.53 27.70
CA PHE A 967 -9.82 10.73 27.33
C PHE A 967 -8.78 10.44 26.23
N GLN A 968 -8.06 9.32 26.33
CA GLN A 968 -7.08 8.93 25.32
C GLN A 968 -7.71 8.73 23.95
N LYS A 969 -8.85 8.04 23.87
CA LYS A 969 -9.60 7.86 22.61
C LYS A 969 -10.20 9.19 22.13
N SER A 970 -10.68 10.05 23.02
CA SER A 970 -11.14 11.41 22.68
C SER A 970 -10.03 12.26 22.08
N LEU A 971 -8.82 12.22 22.65
CA LEU A 971 -7.64 12.89 22.10
C LEU A 971 -7.23 12.32 20.74
N LYS A 972 -7.31 10.99 20.59
CA LYS A 972 -6.89 10.27 19.38
C LYS A 972 -7.88 10.41 18.21
N TYR A 973 -9.18 10.43 18.48
CA TYR A 973 -10.21 10.48 17.44
C TYR A 973 -10.87 11.86 17.30
N GLY A 974 -10.67 12.76 18.26
CA GLY A 974 -11.33 14.06 18.30
C GLY A 974 -12.84 13.93 18.53
N LEU A 975 -13.24 13.02 19.42
CA LEU A 975 -14.62 12.67 19.72
C LEU A 975 -14.91 12.81 21.22
N ALA A 976 -16.00 13.49 21.56
CA ALA A 976 -16.28 13.94 22.93
C ALA A 976 -17.11 12.97 23.77
N ASP A 977 -17.61 11.88 23.20
CA ASP A 977 -18.53 10.95 23.86
C ASP A 977 -18.28 9.48 23.50
N ARG A 978 -18.68 8.58 24.40
CA ARG A 978 -18.40 7.14 24.29
C ARG A 978 -19.12 6.48 23.11
N LEU A 979 -20.32 6.96 22.76
CA LEU A 979 -21.12 6.39 21.68
C LEU A 979 -20.45 6.66 20.34
N SER A 980 -20.07 7.90 20.08
CA SER A 980 -19.33 8.28 18.87
C SER A 980 -18.01 7.51 18.75
N ILE A 981 -17.26 7.36 19.86
CA ILE A 981 -16.02 6.57 19.87
C ILE A 981 -16.29 5.10 19.55
N SER A 982 -17.34 4.52 20.14
CA SER A 982 -17.73 3.13 19.88
C SER A 982 -18.14 2.90 18.42
N ILE A 983 -18.82 3.87 17.79
CA ILE A 983 -19.17 3.83 16.36
C ILE A 983 -17.90 3.89 15.49
N PHE A 984 -16.95 4.76 15.85
CA PHE A 984 -15.69 4.90 15.16
C PHE A 984 -14.85 3.61 15.23
N ASP A 985 -14.78 2.99 16.42
CA ASP A 985 -14.06 1.74 16.66
C ASP A 985 -14.70 0.53 15.96
N ALA A 986 -16.03 0.53 15.79
CA ALA A 986 -16.73 -0.50 15.02
C ALA A 986 -16.41 -0.47 13.51
N GLY A 987 -15.65 0.52 13.04
CA GLY A 987 -15.15 0.60 11.67
C GLY A 987 -15.68 1.78 10.86
N LEU A 988 -16.68 2.52 11.37
CA LEU A 988 -17.13 3.79 10.77
C LEU A 988 -16.13 4.91 11.11
N ALA A 989 -14.88 4.71 10.69
CA ALA A 989 -13.68 5.42 11.11
C ALA A 989 -13.55 6.85 10.51
N ASP A 990 -14.63 7.63 10.56
CA ASP A 990 -14.67 9.06 10.30
C ASP A 990 -15.39 9.77 11.45
N ARG A 991 -14.76 10.81 12.01
CA ARG A 991 -15.32 11.51 13.18
C ARG A 991 -16.64 12.21 12.88
N VAL A 992 -16.82 12.77 11.69
CA VAL A 992 -18.08 13.45 11.32
C VAL A 992 -19.21 12.43 11.23
N ILE A 993 -18.94 11.28 10.61
CA ILE A 993 -19.93 10.22 10.48
C ILE A 993 -20.28 9.62 11.83
N ALA A 994 -19.28 9.38 12.69
CA ALA A 994 -19.49 8.87 14.03
C ALA A 994 -20.39 9.80 14.87
N ILE A 995 -20.17 11.12 14.80
CA ILE A 995 -21.00 12.12 15.47
C ILE A 995 -22.44 12.08 14.94
N ASP A 996 -22.61 12.13 13.62
CA ASP A 996 -23.93 12.15 12.98
C ASP A 996 -24.74 10.88 13.26
N VAL A 997 -24.10 9.71 13.25
CA VAL A 997 -24.74 8.43 13.60
C VAL A 997 -25.11 8.41 15.08
N ALA A 998 -24.25 8.89 15.97
CA ALA A 998 -24.55 8.99 17.39
C ALA A 998 -25.74 9.94 17.66
N GLU A 999 -25.82 11.08 16.97
CA GLU A 999 -26.93 12.02 17.05
C GLU A 999 -28.24 11.41 16.52
N ALA A 1000 -28.20 10.68 15.40
CA ALA A 1000 -29.34 9.97 14.87
C ALA A 1000 -29.85 8.89 15.84
N LEU A 1001 -28.95 8.11 16.44
CA LEU A 1001 -29.28 7.10 17.44
C LEU A 1001 -29.95 7.72 18.67
N ARG A 1002 -29.37 8.79 19.23
CA ARG A 1002 -29.96 9.52 20.36
C ARG A 1002 -31.36 10.05 20.04
N SER A 1003 -31.53 10.57 18.83
CA SER A 1003 -32.82 11.09 18.35
C SER A 1003 -33.87 9.99 18.20
N SER A 1004 -33.45 8.74 17.95
CA SER A 1004 -34.32 7.56 17.92
C SER A 1004 -34.65 6.97 19.30
N GLY A 1005 -34.08 7.51 20.38
CA GLY A 1005 -34.29 7.04 21.75
C GLY A 1005 -33.21 6.10 22.30
N TYR A 1006 -32.13 5.87 21.56
CA TYR A 1006 -31.00 5.07 22.04
C TYR A 1006 -30.24 5.79 23.14
N SER A 1007 -30.15 5.18 24.33
CA SER A 1007 -29.54 5.79 25.52
C SER A 1007 -28.23 5.15 25.97
N GLU A 1008 -27.77 4.07 25.34
CA GLU A 1008 -26.54 3.38 25.75
C GLU A 1008 -25.28 4.12 25.29
N GLN A 1009 -24.16 3.81 25.97
CA GLN A 1009 -22.87 4.43 25.71
C GLN A 1009 -22.05 3.75 24.61
N PHE A 1010 -22.39 2.51 24.23
CA PHE A 1010 -21.68 1.72 23.23
C PHE A 1010 -22.62 1.36 22.09
N ALA A 1011 -22.09 1.15 20.89
CA ALA A 1011 -22.89 0.95 19.68
C ALA A 1011 -23.20 -0.51 19.35
N SER A 1012 -22.61 -1.48 20.06
CA SER A 1012 -22.77 -2.92 19.79
C SER A 1012 -24.24 -3.32 19.68
N HIS A 1013 -25.06 -2.95 20.67
CA HIS A 1013 -26.50 -3.26 20.64
C HIS A 1013 -27.27 -2.42 19.61
N ALA A 1014 -26.83 -1.19 19.32
CA ALA A 1014 -27.44 -0.34 18.29
C ALA A 1014 -27.30 -0.94 16.88
N PHE A 1015 -26.18 -1.61 16.57
CA PHE A 1015 -25.97 -2.25 15.27
C PHE A 1015 -26.96 -3.40 15.00
N GLU A 1016 -27.46 -4.04 16.07
CA GLU A 1016 -28.49 -5.07 15.99
C GLU A 1016 -29.92 -4.49 15.98
N THR A 1017 -30.19 -3.53 16.87
CA THR A 1017 -31.57 -3.08 17.16
C THR A 1017 -32.02 -1.83 16.43
N HIS A 1018 -31.08 -0.97 16.02
CA HIS A 1018 -31.35 0.33 15.39
C HIS A 1018 -30.72 0.41 13.98
N ARG A 1019 -30.55 -0.73 13.32
CA ARG A 1019 -29.88 -0.87 12.02
C ARG A 1019 -30.46 0.09 10.96
N ASP A 1020 -31.78 0.27 10.90
CA ASP A 1020 -32.43 1.15 9.93
C ASP A 1020 -32.11 2.64 10.15
N VAL A 1021 -31.98 3.08 11.41
CA VAL A 1021 -31.60 4.45 11.76
C VAL A 1021 -30.18 4.73 11.32
N ILE A 1022 -29.27 3.80 11.62
CA ILE A 1022 -27.86 3.89 11.24
C ILE A 1022 -27.72 3.87 9.71
N ALA A 1023 -28.40 2.94 9.03
CA ALA A 1023 -28.41 2.84 7.58
C ALA A 1023 -28.90 4.13 6.90
N SER A 1024 -29.94 4.75 7.46
CA SER A 1024 -30.47 6.02 6.97
C SER A 1024 -29.46 7.16 7.12
N SER A 1025 -28.77 7.25 8.26
CA SER A 1025 -27.71 8.25 8.49
C SER A 1025 -26.52 8.04 7.54
N ILE A 1026 -26.07 6.80 7.36
CA ILE A 1026 -24.94 6.44 6.50
C ILE A 1026 -25.25 6.62 5.01
N SER A 1027 -26.53 6.55 4.61
CA SER A 1027 -26.93 6.69 3.20
C SER A 1027 -26.54 8.03 2.56
N LEU A 1028 -26.26 9.06 3.37
CA LEU A 1028 -25.81 10.38 2.94
C LEU A 1028 -24.30 10.47 2.69
N TYR A 1029 -23.56 9.40 3.03
CA TYR A 1029 -22.11 9.33 3.04
C TYR A 1029 -21.55 8.39 1.97
N PRO A 1030 -20.24 8.49 1.66
CA PRO A 1030 -19.60 7.68 0.62
C PRO A 1030 -19.85 6.18 0.80
N ALA A 1031 -19.96 5.44 -0.30
CA ALA A 1031 -20.33 4.03 -0.34
C ALA A 1031 -19.43 3.13 0.52
N TYR A 1032 -18.19 3.56 0.80
CA TYR A 1032 -17.29 2.91 1.75
C TYR A 1032 -17.95 2.62 3.10
N PHE A 1033 -18.58 3.62 3.71
CA PHE A 1033 -19.13 3.49 5.06
C PHE A 1033 -20.35 2.57 5.09
N LYS A 1034 -21.14 2.55 4.01
CA LYS A 1034 -22.21 1.58 3.83
C LYS A 1034 -21.66 0.16 3.73
N ASN A 1035 -20.61 -0.05 2.93
CA ASN A 1035 -19.96 -1.36 2.82
C ASN A 1035 -19.39 -1.83 4.17
N ILE A 1036 -18.81 -0.94 4.97
CA ILE A 1036 -18.35 -1.30 6.32
C ILE A 1036 -19.55 -1.69 7.18
N PHE A 1037 -20.58 -0.85 7.24
CA PHE A 1037 -21.78 -1.12 8.03
C PHE A 1037 -22.48 -2.45 7.68
N ASP A 1038 -22.55 -2.79 6.39
CA ASP A 1038 -23.13 -4.06 5.94
C ASP A 1038 -22.33 -5.28 6.43
N ASN A 1039 -21.03 -5.10 6.69
CA ASN A 1039 -20.13 -6.12 7.21
C ASN A 1039 -19.98 -6.14 8.74
N ILE A 1040 -20.53 -5.14 9.44
CA ILE A 1040 -20.67 -5.19 10.90
C ILE A 1040 -21.80 -6.16 11.19
N ARG A 1041 -21.46 -7.24 11.91
CA ARG A 1041 -22.41 -8.29 12.33
C ARG A 1041 -23.07 -7.89 13.63
#